data_AF-A0A543A1Y2-F1
#
_entry.id   AF-A0A543A1Y2-F1
#
_cell.length_a   1.000
_cell.length_b   1.000
_cell.length_c   1.000
_cell.angle_alpha   90.00
_cell.angle_beta   90.00
_cell.angle_gamma   90.00
#
_symmetry.space_group_name_H-M   'P 1'
#
loop_
_entity.id
_entity.type
_entity.pdbx_description
1 polymer ?
#
loop_
_entity_poly.entity_id
_entity_poly.type
_entity_poly.pdbx_seq_one_letter_code
_entity_poly.pdbx_strand_id
1 'polypeptide(L)'
;MSPLRLSEAWPVHREPPRPPELRQSDYLDKFDHDTLVYDAFPVTGPAGDTVRLIGPPLLNLATSMAESVWRLDGMEATAHLHDLNRTQGSWLSATAVGGETLSVTSGEASCSAVVSESGVDWFRDRSVLVTKSKDNDLRWITDWARFHAATQGVDAVLLYDNGSGDYRPEDVLAALDVPGIEVAVVVSWPFKFGPQGGNWEGLSDAPWDSDFCEYGILEHARHRFLSAAAGVLNHDIDELAISEDDAGAFDLLAASDSGAIRYRGRWIDTPRATTTQPPRFTDFTVYDSTQPPTTHKWAIDPRRTPDAVQWKTHSVRGVSMTSTDRIRHRHFTGITSNWKYARAADRAVLSSIHRNDDRLRDALAGVFGAGSIHPVAGVHVVDREAAHSNRQPTAIAGYWPGERTDFGDQLGPWLLGEMTGRPSYNTIGHPDDGDALMTIGSLVTDMERPGMTIWGSGLRAPLRGAALERLRDRKPREIRAVRGVRTRNQLIKHLGWDVPEVFGDPALLMPYVLRPGERPSGRSGLSVVVDQSHTDIVTESLIARAGGHRVDVQRPTEEVVEEIAQSEVVVSTSLHGLIIAQAYGIPWVWLRIDGTGVVGYRFRFSDFFTTLEKSEVVSVATTVETAPSLDLAQVASSASLPGSKFDPRALVDALPYDLRDDFLRRLPRPRRSWVRWLSGP
;
A
#
# COMPACT_ATOMS: atom_id res chain seq x y z
N MET A 1 -18.74 -19.53 -24.24
CA MET A 1 -19.39 -18.78 -23.15
C MET A 1 -20.66 -18.15 -23.67
N SER A 2 -21.73 -18.22 -22.88
CA SER A 2 -23.04 -17.65 -23.19
C SER A 2 -23.49 -16.81 -22.00
N PRO A 3 -23.35 -15.47 -22.01
CA PRO A 3 -23.78 -14.66 -20.89
C PRO A 3 -25.30 -14.64 -20.77
N LEU A 4 -25.78 -14.51 -19.54
CA LEU A 4 -27.18 -14.27 -19.22
C LEU A 4 -27.33 -12.78 -18.89
N ARG A 5 -28.05 -12.07 -19.76
CA ARG A 5 -28.30 -10.62 -19.67
C ARG A 5 -29.78 -10.36 -19.40
N LEU A 6 -30.06 -9.42 -18.52
CA LEU A 6 -31.39 -8.90 -18.28
C LEU A 6 -31.88 -8.16 -19.52
N SER A 7 -33.06 -8.50 -20.02
CA SER A 7 -33.72 -7.75 -21.07
C SER A 7 -34.27 -6.43 -20.53
N GLU A 8 -34.57 -5.48 -21.41
CA GLU A 8 -35.25 -4.22 -21.02
C GLU A 8 -36.62 -4.44 -20.37
N ALA A 9 -37.24 -5.60 -20.64
CA ALA A 9 -38.51 -5.99 -20.02
C ALA A 9 -38.34 -6.51 -18.58
N TRP A 10 -37.10 -6.68 -18.10
CA TRP A 10 -36.87 -7.12 -16.72
C TRP A 10 -37.26 -6.00 -15.73
N PRO A 11 -38.03 -6.28 -14.66
CA PRO A 11 -38.59 -5.24 -13.81
C PRO A 11 -37.59 -4.32 -13.11
N VAL A 12 -36.37 -4.81 -12.88
CA VAL A 12 -35.31 -4.10 -12.14
C VAL A 12 -33.97 -4.36 -12.81
N HIS A 13 -33.16 -3.32 -12.97
CA HIS A 13 -31.76 -3.40 -13.44
C HIS A 13 -30.79 -3.06 -12.32
N ARG A 14 -29.52 -3.43 -12.48
CA ARG A 14 -28.49 -3.14 -11.48
C ARG A 14 -28.33 -1.64 -11.31
N GLU A 15 -28.42 -1.20 -10.07
CA GLU A 15 -28.21 0.19 -9.68
C GLU A 15 -26.73 0.43 -9.33
N PRO A 16 -26.16 1.56 -9.78
CA PRO A 16 -24.83 1.98 -9.37
C PRO A 16 -24.67 2.14 -7.85
N PRO A 17 -23.69 1.48 -7.22
CA PRO A 17 -23.43 1.65 -5.78
C PRO A 17 -22.77 2.98 -5.45
N ARG A 18 -22.05 3.60 -6.41
CA ARG A 18 -21.36 4.87 -6.19
C ARG A 18 -22.35 6.04 -6.04
N PRO A 19 -22.22 6.92 -5.04
CA PRO A 19 -23.05 8.14 -4.94
C PRO A 19 -22.89 9.05 -6.16
N PRO A 20 -23.96 9.72 -6.66
CA PRO A 20 -23.91 10.58 -7.85
C PRO A 20 -22.79 11.64 -7.84
N GLU A 21 -22.50 12.22 -6.69
CA GLU A 21 -21.48 13.24 -6.48
C GLU A 21 -20.03 12.71 -6.62
N LEU A 22 -19.83 11.40 -6.59
CA LEU A 22 -18.53 10.73 -6.78
C LEU A 22 -18.42 10.03 -8.15
N ARG A 23 -19.42 10.20 -9.03
CA ARG A 23 -19.43 9.58 -10.36
C ARG A 23 -18.72 10.48 -11.37
N GLN A 24 -17.80 9.90 -12.15
CA GLN A 24 -17.24 10.56 -13.32
C GLN A 24 -18.33 10.86 -14.36
N SER A 25 -18.04 11.80 -15.26
CA SER A 25 -18.94 12.19 -16.35
C SER A 25 -19.40 11.00 -17.20
N ASP A 26 -18.52 10.02 -17.43
CA ASP A 26 -18.76 8.80 -18.22
C ASP A 26 -19.07 7.54 -17.38
N TYR A 27 -19.35 7.72 -16.08
CA TYR A 27 -19.56 6.60 -15.15
C TYR A 27 -20.70 5.68 -15.62
N LEU A 28 -21.86 6.23 -15.98
CA LEU A 28 -23.04 5.43 -16.32
C LEU A 28 -22.83 4.64 -17.62
N ASP A 29 -22.12 5.23 -18.59
CA ASP A 29 -21.79 4.55 -19.85
C ASP A 29 -20.89 3.34 -19.61
N LYS A 30 -19.96 3.45 -18.65
CA LYS A 30 -19.04 2.38 -18.25
C LYS A 30 -19.67 1.33 -17.33
N PHE A 31 -20.77 1.64 -16.65
CA PHE A 31 -21.39 0.74 -15.67
C PHE A 31 -22.13 -0.43 -16.35
N ASP A 32 -22.06 -1.61 -15.73
CA ASP A 32 -22.71 -2.84 -16.19
C ASP A 32 -24.07 -3.00 -15.50
N HIS A 33 -25.13 -2.63 -16.21
CA HIS A 33 -26.50 -2.62 -15.69
C HIS A 33 -27.25 -3.94 -15.86
N ASP A 34 -26.86 -4.72 -16.87
CA ASP A 34 -27.69 -5.75 -17.49
C ASP A 34 -27.05 -7.14 -17.45
N THR A 35 -25.73 -7.27 -17.30
CA THR A 35 -25.12 -8.59 -17.20
C THR A 35 -25.46 -9.21 -15.85
N LEU A 36 -26.22 -10.31 -15.83
CA LEU A 36 -26.52 -11.04 -14.60
C LEU A 36 -25.47 -12.13 -14.36
N VAL A 37 -25.14 -12.90 -15.39
CA VAL A 37 -24.13 -13.97 -15.34
C VAL A 37 -23.23 -13.83 -16.56
N TYR A 38 -21.91 -13.77 -16.34
CA TYR A 38 -20.89 -13.84 -17.39
C TYR A 38 -20.82 -15.24 -18.00
N ASP A 39 -20.72 -16.27 -17.16
CA ASP A 39 -20.74 -17.68 -17.55
C ASP A 39 -21.34 -18.57 -16.45
N ALA A 40 -21.91 -19.70 -16.86
CA ALA A 40 -22.40 -20.74 -15.97
C ALA A 40 -21.80 -22.09 -16.37
N PHE A 41 -21.34 -22.89 -15.41
CA PHE A 41 -20.64 -24.15 -15.69
C PHE A 41 -20.75 -25.14 -14.51
N PRO A 42 -20.67 -26.46 -14.78
CA PRO A 42 -20.75 -27.46 -13.73
C PRO A 42 -19.50 -27.44 -12.85
N VAL A 43 -19.70 -27.61 -11.55
CA VAL A 43 -18.65 -27.79 -10.56
C VAL A 43 -19.04 -28.97 -9.66
N THR A 44 -18.17 -29.97 -9.61
CA THR A 44 -18.29 -31.09 -8.67
C THR A 44 -17.63 -30.72 -7.36
N GLY A 45 -18.40 -30.72 -6.28
CA GLY A 45 -17.91 -30.46 -4.93
C GLY A 45 -18.33 -31.55 -3.94
N PRO A 46 -17.87 -31.45 -2.67
CA PRO A 46 -18.25 -32.40 -1.61
C PRO A 46 -19.76 -32.48 -1.35
N ALA A 47 -20.51 -31.42 -1.71
CA ALA A 47 -21.96 -31.33 -1.57
C ALA A 47 -22.74 -31.84 -2.80
N GLY A 48 -22.06 -32.37 -3.82
CA GLY A 48 -22.64 -32.84 -5.08
C GLY A 48 -22.33 -31.94 -6.27
N ASP A 49 -22.88 -32.30 -7.44
CA ASP A 49 -22.75 -31.52 -8.67
C ASP A 49 -23.67 -30.29 -8.63
N THR A 50 -23.09 -29.13 -8.88
CA THR A 50 -23.79 -27.83 -8.92
C THR A 50 -23.44 -27.10 -10.20
N VAL A 51 -24.25 -26.11 -10.59
CA VAL A 51 -23.89 -25.18 -11.66
C VAL A 51 -23.51 -23.85 -11.02
N ARG A 52 -22.23 -23.48 -11.13
CA ARG A 52 -21.70 -22.21 -10.64
C ARG A 52 -22.14 -21.09 -11.57
N LEU A 53 -22.50 -19.94 -11.01
CA LEU A 53 -22.84 -18.72 -11.75
C LEU A 53 -21.80 -17.65 -11.41
N ILE A 54 -21.03 -17.22 -12.41
CA ILE A 54 -20.06 -16.12 -12.25
C ILE A 54 -20.58 -14.89 -12.96
N GLY A 55 -20.58 -13.74 -12.28
CA GLY A 55 -21.14 -12.49 -12.80
C GLY A 55 -20.71 -11.26 -11.98
N PRO A 56 -21.17 -10.06 -12.35
CA PRO A 56 -21.11 -8.91 -11.46
C PRO A 56 -21.90 -9.18 -10.17
N PRO A 57 -21.68 -8.40 -9.09
CA PRO A 57 -22.47 -8.55 -7.87
C PRO A 57 -23.95 -8.28 -8.16
N LEU A 58 -24.84 -8.95 -7.46
CA LEU A 58 -26.29 -8.81 -7.59
C LEU A 58 -26.74 -7.44 -7.07
N LEU A 59 -26.18 -6.96 -5.96
CA LEU A 59 -26.59 -5.69 -5.35
C LEU A 59 -28.13 -5.62 -5.15
N ASN A 60 -28.78 -4.59 -5.68
CA ASN A 60 -30.24 -4.43 -5.64
C ASN A 60 -31.00 -5.56 -6.38
N LEU A 61 -30.35 -6.31 -7.26
CA LEU A 61 -30.98 -7.45 -7.95
C LEU A 61 -31.18 -8.67 -7.04
N ALA A 62 -30.51 -8.76 -5.89
CA ALA A 62 -30.51 -9.96 -5.05
C ALA A 62 -31.93 -10.43 -4.67
N THR A 63 -32.80 -9.49 -4.27
CA THR A 63 -34.19 -9.80 -3.93
C THR A 63 -34.98 -10.31 -5.15
N SER A 64 -34.91 -9.59 -6.28
CA SER A 64 -35.60 -9.99 -7.51
C SER A 64 -35.13 -11.36 -8.01
N MET A 65 -33.84 -11.66 -7.89
CA MET A 65 -33.28 -12.95 -8.29
C MET A 65 -33.67 -14.09 -7.34
N ALA A 66 -33.83 -13.81 -6.04
CA ALA A 66 -34.29 -14.80 -5.06
C ALA A 66 -35.77 -15.18 -5.26
N GLU A 67 -36.58 -14.26 -5.78
CA GLU A 67 -38.00 -14.48 -6.11
C GLU A 67 -38.22 -15.07 -7.51
N SER A 68 -37.16 -15.13 -8.33
CA SER A 68 -37.23 -15.64 -9.70
C SER A 68 -37.18 -17.17 -9.74
N VAL A 69 -37.79 -17.76 -10.77
CA VAL A 69 -37.72 -19.22 -10.99
C VAL A 69 -36.54 -19.55 -11.89
N TRP A 70 -35.58 -20.28 -11.33
CA TRP A 70 -34.38 -20.75 -12.02
C TRP A 70 -34.60 -22.15 -12.56
N ARG A 71 -34.15 -22.41 -13.78
CA ARG A 71 -34.26 -23.72 -14.42
C ARG A 71 -32.95 -24.16 -15.08
N LEU A 72 -32.62 -25.42 -14.91
CA LEU A 72 -31.59 -26.15 -15.65
C LEU A 72 -32.28 -27.15 -16.56
N ASP A 73 -32.06 -27.05 -17.87
CA ASP A 73 -32.71 -27.92 -18.88
C ASP A 73 -34.24 -27.97 -18.77
N GLY A 74 -34.84 -26.82 -18.43
CA GLY A 74 -36.28 -26.68 -18.22
C GLY A 74 -36.80 -27.21 -16.88
N MET A 75 -35.96 -27.88 -16.07
CA MET A 75 -36.31 -28.36 -14.73
C MET A 75 -35.97 -27.29 -13.69
N GLU A 76 -36.86 -27.09 -12.72
CA GLU A 76 -36.64 -26.11 -11.65
C GLU A 76 -35.41 -26.46 -10.81
N ALA A 77 -34.59 -25.45 -10.54
CA ALA A 77 -33.36 -25.56 -9.75
C ALA A 77 -33.42 -24.58 -8.58
N THR A 78 -32.84 -24.98 -7.45
CA THR A 78 -32.70 -24.11 -6.29
C THR A 78 -31.51 -23.19 -6.50
N ALA A 79 -31.74 -21.87 -6.45
CA ALA A 79 -30.69 -20.88 -6.53
C ALA A 79 -30.15 -20.51 -5.15
N HIS A 80 -28.83 -20.49 -5.03
CA HIS A 80 -28.09 -20.06 -3.86
C HIS A 80 -27.29 -18.82 -4.27
N LEU A 81 -27.79 -17.65 -3.89
CA LEU A 81 -27.29 -16.37 -4.37
C LEU A 81 -26.31 -15.77 -3.37
N HIS A 82 -25.12 -15.39 -3.84
CA HIS A 82 -24.07 -14.90 -2.96
C HIS A 82 -23.17 -13.86 -3.63
N ASP A 83 -23.15 -12.65 -3.07
CA ASP A 83 -22.24 -11.59 -3.51
C ASP A 83 -20.87 -11.71 -2.84
N LEU A 84 -19.84 -11.58 -3.67
CA LEU A 84 -18.44 -11.40 -3.26
C LEU A 84 -18.03 -9.94 -3.49
N ASN A 85 -16.78 -9.57 -3.16
CA ASN A 85 -16.33 -8.21 -3.46
C ASN A 85 -16.30 -8.00 -4.99
N ARG A 86 -17.20 -7.17 -5.52
CA ARG A 86 -17.29 -6.77 -6.94
C ARG A 86 -17.51 -7.92 -7.94
N THR A 87 -18.00 -9.06 -7.47
CA THR A 87 -18.45 -10.19 -8.30
C THR A 87 -19.46 -11.03 -7.50
N GLN A 88 -19.95 -12.14 -8.03
CA GLN A 88 -20.79 -13.10 -7.31
C GLN A 88 -20.21 -14.51 -7.40
N GLY A 89 -20.51 -15.31 -6.39
CA GLY A 89 -20.16 -16.73 -6.30
C GLY A 89 -21.39 -17.61 -6.17
N SER A 90 -22.51 -17.23 -6.80
CA SER A 90 -23.79 -17.93 -6.72
C SER A 90 -23.72 -19.32 -7.38
N TRP A 91 -24.64 -20.22 -7.03
CA TRP A 91 -24.76 -21.53 -7.67
C TRP A 91 -26.20 -22.05 -7.69
N LEU A 92 -26.46 -23.00 -8.58
CA LEU A 92 -27.71 -23.73 -8.67
C LEU A 92 -27.51 -25.20 -8.27
N SER A 93 -28.50 -25.75 -7.57
CA SER A 93 -28.59 -27.18 -7.26
C SER A 93 -29.90 -27.77 -7.80
N ALA A 94 -29.81 -28.91 -8.49
CA ALA A 94 -30.96 -29.65 -9.02
C ALA A 94 -30.81 -31.16 -8.79
N THR A 95 -31.92 -31.89 -8.79
CA THR A 95 -31.96 -33.34 -8.52
C THR A 95 -31.35 -34.18 -9.65
N ALA A 96 -31.30 -33.63 -10.87
CA ALA A 96 -30.60 -34.18 -12.02
C ALA A 96 -29.94 -33.01 -12.77
N VAL A 97 -28.63 -33.07 -12.96
CA VAL A 97 -27.85 -32.04 -13.65
C VAL A 97 -27.56 -32.54 -15.07
N GLY A 98 -28.41 -32.19 -16.04
CA GLY A 98 -28.08 -32.34 -17.46
C GLY A 98 -27.14 -31.21 -17.91
N GLY A 99 -27.35 -30.01 -17.36
CA GLY A 99 -26.44 -28.88 -17.37
C GLY A 99 -26.11 -28.36 -18.77
N GLU A 100 -27.05 -28.37 -19.73
CA GLU A 100 -26.82 -27.80 -21.06
C GLU A 100 -27.35 -26.37 -21.18
N THR A 101 -28.49 -26.10 -20.56
CA THR A 101 -29.18 -24.80 -20.63
C THR A 101 -29.57 -24.28 -19.26
N LEU A 102 -29.39 -22.98 -19.08
CA LEU A 102 -29.78 -22.21 -17.90
C LEU A 102 -30.85 -21.21 -18.30
N SER A 103 -31.91 -21.07 -17.51
CA SER A 103 -32.86 -19.96 -17.66
C SER A 103 -33.34 -19.44 -16.31
N VAL A 104 -33.73 -18.18 -16.30
CA VAL A 104 -34.37 -17.53 -15.16
C VAL A 104 -35.60 -16.75 -15.64
N THR A 105 -36.68 -16.83 -14.88
CA THR A 105 -37.96 -16.16 -15.19
C THR A 105 -38.49 -15.38 -13.99
N SER A 106 -38.94 -14.16 -14.22
CA SER A 106 -39.63 -13.31 -13.24
C SER A 106 -40.86 -12.67 -13.88
N GLY A 107 -42.06 -13.14 -13.50
CA GLY A 107 -43.29 -12.75 -14.20
C GLY A 107 -43.25 -13.15 -15.69
N GLU A 108 -43.40 -12.18 -16.59
CA GLU A 108 -43.30 -12.38 -18.03
C GLU A 108 -41.86 -12.25 -18.57
N ALA A 109 -40.93 -11.74 -17.77
CA ALA A 109 -39.54 -11.57 -18.18
C ALA A 109 -38.78 -12.90 -18.08
N SER A 110 -37.98 -13.21 -19.10
CA SER A 110 -37.13 -14.40 -19.15
C SER A 110 -35.82 -14.11 -19.85
N CYS A 111 -34.75 -14.74 -19.38
CA CYS A 111 -33.48 -14.81 -20.07
C CYS A 111 -32.85 -16.20 -19.90
N SER A 112 -32.05 -16.60 -20.87
CA SER A 112 -31.41 -17.92 -20.90
C SER A 112 -29.97 -17.84 -21.41
N ALA A 113 -29.21 -18.87 -21.08
CA ALA A 113 -27.82 -19.05 -21.48
C ALA A 113 -27.51 -20.54 -21.66
N VAL A 114 -26.49 -20.84 -22.44
CA VAL A 114 -25.87 -22.16 -22.49
C VAL A 114 -24.96 -22.32 -21.27
N VAL A 115 -25.02 -23.48 -20.63
CA VAL A 115 -24.08 -23.85 -19.57
C VAL A 115 -22.82 -24.37 -20.26
N SER A 116 -21.70 -23.69 -20.01
CA SER A 116 -20.39 -24.04 -20.55
C SER A 116 -19.87 -25.33 -19.89
N GLU A 117 -19.10 -26.13 -20.63
CA GLU A 117 -18.38 -27.29 -20.08
C GLU A 117 -17.38 -26.88 -18.99
N SER A 118 -16.79 -27.79 -18.23
CA SER A 118 -15.66 -27.46 -17.35
C SER A 118 -14.34 -27.46 -18.12
N GLY A 119 -13.44 -26.52 -17.82
CA GLY A 119 -12.08 -26.47 -18.39
C GLY A 119 -10.99 -26.86 -17.40
N VAL A 120 -11.36 -27.41 -16.25
CA VAL A 120 -10.43 -27.74 -15.16
C VAL A 120 -9.37 -28.73 -15.60
N ASP A 121 -9.74 -29.72 -16.40
CA ASP A 121 -8.81 -30.77 -16.85
C ASP A 121 -7.74 -30.26 -17.82
N TRP A 122 -7.97 -29.13 -18.51
CA TRP A 122 -6.97 -28.54 -19.40
C TRP A 122 -5.75 -28.01 -18.64
N PHE A 123 -5.94 -27.57 -17.39
CA PHE A 123 -4.90 -26.96 -16.55
C PHE A 123 -4.52 -27.81 -15.33
N ARG A 124 -5.05 -29.04 -15.24
CA ARG A 124 -4.78 -29.94 -14.12
C ARG A 124 -3.27 -30.16 -13.95
N ASP A 125 -2.80 -29.94 -12.73
CA ASP A 125 -1.40 -30.07 -12.32
C ASP A 125 -0.39 -29.19 -13.10
N ARG A 126 -0.88 -28.14 -13.77
CA ARG A 126 -0.05 -27.17 -14.52
C ARG A 126 0.39 -25.99 -13.69
N SER A 127 1.50 -25.38 -14.10
CA SER A 127 2.05 -24.13 -13.59
C SER A 127 1.56 -22.98 -14.46
N VAL A 128 0.44 -22.36 -14.05
CA VAL A 128 -0.35 -21.51 -14.93
C VAL A 128 -0.04 -20.03 -14.72
N LEU A 129 0.17 -19.32 -15.81
CA LEU A 129 0.21 -17.86 -15.85
C LEU A 129 -1.16 -17.32 -16.28
N VAL A 130 -1.75 -16.45 -15.48
CA VAL A 130 -3.09 -15.89 -15.73
C VAL A 130 -3.03 -14.38 -15.86
N THR A 131 -3.77 -13.84 -16.85
CA THR A 131 -3.87 -12.39 -17.06
C THR A 131 -5.10 -12.01 -17.88
N LYS A 132 -5.33 -10.71 -17.98
CA LYS A 132 -6.27 -10.10 -18.92
C LYS A 132 -5.53 -9.15 -19.85
N SER A 133 -5.93 -9.15 -21.11
CA SER A 133 -5.43 -8.24 -22.14
C SER A 133 -6.55 -7.43 -22.78
N LYS A 134 -6.24 -6.20 -23.19
CA LYS A 134 -7.05 -5.42 -24.13
C LYS A 134 -6.11 -4.56 -24.96
N ASP A 135 -6.07 -4.80 -26.26
CA ASP A 135 -5.26 -4.05 -27.23
C ASP A 135 -3.76 -3.96 -26.86
N ASN A 136 -3.21 -4.99 -26.22
CA ASN A 136 -1.76 -5.08 -26.01
C ASN A 136 -1.09 -5.61 -27.27
N ASP A 137 0.08 -5.07 -27.64
CA ASP A 137 0.80 -5.58 -28.80
C ASP A 137 1.12 -7.08 -28.64
N LEU A 138 0.83 -7.87 -29.68
CA LEU A 138 1.01 -9.32 -29.65
C LEU A 138 2.46 -9.73 -29.35
N ARG A 139 3.45 -8.88 -29.67
CA ARG A 139 4.86 -9.13 -29.32
C ARG A 139 5.10 -9.02 -27.82
N TRP A 140 4.39 -8.15 -27.10
CA TRP A 140 4.46 -8.08 -25.65
C TRP A 140 3.93 -9.36 -25.02
N ILE A 141 2.80 -9.86 -25.53
CA ILE A 141 2.22 -11.14 -25.08
C ILE A 141 3.19 -12.30 -25.34
N THR A 142 3.82 -12.32 -26.52
CA THR A 142 4.83 -13.33 -26.89
C THR A 142 6.03 -13.30 -25.94
N ASP A 143 6.60 -12.11 -25.68
CA ASP A 143 7.75 -11.96 -24.79
C ASP A 143 7.41 -12.31 -23.35
N TRP A 144 6.26 -11.86 -22.88
CA TRP A 144 5.76 -12.12 -21.54
C TRP A 144 5.60 -13.62 -21.27
N ALA A 145 4.97 -14.36 -22.18
CA ALA A 145 4.79 -15.80 -22.06
C ALA A 145 6.15 -16.53 -22.11
N ARG A 146 7.00 -16.18 -23.09
CA ARG A 146 8.31 -16.81 -23.27
C ARG A 146 9.22 -16.58 -22.06
N PHE A 147 9.20 -15.38 -21.49
CA PHE A 147 10.02 -15.03 -20.33
C PHE A 147 9.61 -15.85 -19.10
N HIS A 148 8.31 -15.91 -18.80
CA HIS A 148 7.82 -16.65 -17.64
C HIS A 148 7.98 -18.17 -17.81
N ALA A 149 7.84 -18.69 -19.03
CA ALA A 149 8.14 -20.10 -19.30
C ALA A 149 9.60 -20.44 -19.00
N ALA A 150 10.52 -19.61 -19.50
CA ALA A 150 11.96 -19.85 -19.35
C ALA A 150 12.49 -19.59 -17.94
N THR A 151 11.90 -18.68 -17.17
CA THR A 151 12.47 -18.20 -15.89
C THR A 151 11.69 -18.62 -14.65
N GLN A 152 10.38 -18.88 -14.79
CA GLN A 152 9.52 -19.20 -13.66
C GLN A 152 8.96 -20.62 -13.72
N GLY A 153 9.20 -21.37 -14.81
CA GLY A 153 8.66 -22.72 -14.98
C GLY A 153 7.16 -22.73 -15.29
N VAL A 154 6.65 -21.65 -15.92
CA VAL A 154 5.29 -21.63 -16.45
C VAL A 154 5.21 -22.59 -17.65
N ASP A 155 4.24 -23.48 -17.63
CA ASP A 155 3.97 -24.41 -18.74
C ASP A 155 2.57 -24.24 -19.35
N ALA A 156 1.74 -23.36 -18.77
CA ALA A 156 0.41 -23.08 -19.28
C ALA A 156 0.00 -21.61 -19.11
N VAL A 157 -0.80 -21.09 -20.04
CA VAL A 157 -1.32 -19.72 -20.03
C VAL A 157 -2.84 -19.71 -20.13
N LEU A 158 -3.50 -18.98 -19.22
CA LEU A 158 -4.91 -18.63 -19.33
C LEU A 158 -5.03 -17.11 -19.48
N LEU A 159 -5.43 -16.65 -20.67
CA LEU A 159 -5.52 -15.23 -20.98
C LEU A 159 -6.96 -14.83 -21.31
N TYR A 160 -7.45 -13.76 -20.70
CA TYR A 160 -8.76 -13.17 -21.02
C TYR A 160 -8.59 -11.99 -21.96
N ASP A 161 -9.13 -12.09 -23.17
CA ASP A 161 -9.18 -10.97 -24.11
C ASP A 161 -10.44 -10.14 -23.86
N ASN A 162 -10.30 -8.95 -23.27
CA ASN A 162 -11.41 -8.08 -22.88
C ASN A 162 -11.92 -7.21 -24.05
N GLY A 163 -12.17 -7.88 -25.18
CA GLY A 163 -12.68 -7.26 -26.40
C GLY A 163 -11.65 -6.34 -27.07
N SER A 164 -10.47 -6.87 -27.37
CA SER A 164 -9.50 -6.16 -28.21
C SER A 164 -10.10 -5.86 -29.59
N GLY A 165 -9.81 -4.67 -30.12
CA GLY A 165 -10.23 -4.20 -31.44
C GLY A 165 -9.16 -4.39 -32.52
N ASP A 166 -7.89 -4.50 -32.13
CA ASP A 166 -6.76 -4.52 -33.07
C ASP A 166 -6.48 -5.91 -33.68
N TYR A 167 -6.93 -6.97 -33.01
CA TYR A 167 -6.71 -8.37 -33.38
C TYR A 167 -7.82 -9.25 -32.80
N ARG A 168 -7.86 -10.52 -33.21
CA ARG A 168 -8.83 -11.49 -32.70
C ARG A 168 -8.22 -12.37 -31.61
N PRO A 169 -9.04 -13.02 -30.75
CA PRO A 169 -8.55 -13.98 -29.76
C PRO A 169 -7.65 -15.09 -30.34
N GLU A 170 -7.88 -15.50 -31.58
CA GLU A 170 -7.05 -16.51 -32.25
C GLU A 170 -5.62 -16.02 -32.52
N ASP A 171 -5.43 -14.72 -32.77
CA ASP A 171 -4.10 -14.11 -32.96
C ASP A 171 -3.33 -14.06 -31.64
N VAL A 172 -4.03 -13.83 -30.53
CA VAL A 172 -3.44 -13.92 -29.18
C VAL A 172 -3.02 -15.36 -28.88
N LEU A 173 -3.84 -16.34 -29.24
CA LEU A 173 -3.50 -17.75 -29.05
C LEU A 173 -2.25 -18.13 -29.87
N ALA A 174 -2.14 -17.64 -31.11
CA ALA A 174 -0.95 -17.83 -31.93
C ALA A 174 0.30 -17.14 -31.34
N ALA A 175 0.15 -15.97 -30.70
CA ALA A 175 1.25 -15.27 -30.02
C ALA A 175 1.75 -16.00 -28.75
N LEU A 176 0.91 -16.85 -28.16
CA LEU A 176 1.26 -17.68 -27.00
C LEU A 176 1.97 -19.00 -27.39
N ASP A 177 2.09 -19.31 -28.68
CA ASP A 177 2.85 -20.47 -29.18
C ASP A 177 4.36 -20.21 -29.08
N VAL A 178 4.88 -20.34 -27.86
CA VAL A 178 6.29 -20.10 -27.52
C VAL A 178 6.89 -21.32 -26.81
N PRO A 179 8.21 -21.55 -26.92
CA PRO A 179 8.86 -22.67 -26.26
C PRO A 179 8.61 -22.68 -24.74
N GLY A 180 8.17 -23.83 -24.23
CA GLY A 180 7.88 -24.07 -22.82
C GLY A 180 6.40 -23.99 -22.45
N ILE A 181 5.56 -23.34 -23.25
CA ILE A 181 4.10 -23.33 -23.05
C ILE A 181 3.50 -24.55 -23.75
N GLU A 182 2.89 -25.45 -22.97
CA GLU A 182 2.23 -26.66 -23.47
C GLU A 182 0.71 -26.48 -23.64
N VAL A 183 0.10 -25.63 -22.82
CA VAL A 183 -1.34 -25.35 -22.87
C VAL A 183 -1.57 -23.85 -22.87
N ALA A 184 -2.26 -23.33 -23.89
CA ALA A 184 -2.71 -21.94 -23.92
C ALA A 184 -4.21 -21.89 -24.18
N VAL A 185 -4.94 -21.11 -23.38
CA VAL A 185 -6.37 -20.85 -23.57
C VAL A 185 -6.60 -19.35 -23.58
N VAL A 186 -7.22 -18.86 -24.63
CA VAL A 186 -7.67 -17.47 -24.74
C VAL A 186 -9.19 -17.42 -24.60
N VAL A 187 -9.67 -16.75 -23.56
CA VAL A 187 -11.10 -16.56 -23.31
C VAL A 187 -11.52 -15.20 -23.86
N SER A 188 -12.40 -15.20 -24.86
CA SER A 188 -13.06 -13.97 -25.30
C SER A 188 -13.99 -13.46 -24.20
N TRP A 189 -13.74 -12.24 -23.70
CA TRP A 189 -14.41 -11.66 -22.54
C TRP A 189 -14.96 -10.26 -22.82
N PRO A 190 -15.97 -10.10 -23.69
CA PRO A 190 -16.43 -8.80 -24.20
C PRO A 190 -17.37 -8.06 -23.23
N PHE A 191 -16.99 -7.98 -21.95
CA PHE A 191 -17.77 -7.29 -20.93
C PHE A 191 -17.18 -5.92 -20.59
N LYS A 192 -18.04 -4.99 -20.17
CA LYS A 192 -17.60 -3.65 -19.73
C LYS A 192 -16.63 -3.81 -18.57
N PHE A 193 -15.48 -3.14 -18.64
CA PHE A 193 -14.51 -3.16 -17.55
C PHE A 193 -15.14 -2.65 -16.23
N GLY A 194 -15.95 -1.59 -16.34
CA GLY A 194 -16.59 -0.90 -15.23
C GLY A 194 -15.94 0.44 -14.88
N PRO A 195 -16.66 1.35 -14.20
CA PRO A 195 -16.09 2.61 -13.74
C PRO A 195 -14.97 2.41 -12.73
N GLN A 196 -13.80 2.97 -13.02
CA GLN A 196 -12.64 2.88 -12.14
C GLN A 196 -12.76 3.80 -10.92
N GLY A 197 -12.10 3.42 -9.83
CA GLY A 197 -11.85 4.30 -8.68
C GLY A 197 -10.61 5.19 -8.90
N GLY A 198 -10.27 5.99 -7.89
CA GLY A 198 -9.13 6.90 -7.88
C GLY A 198 -9.47 8.32 -8.35
N ASN A 199 -8.46 9.02 -8.85
CA ASN A 199 -8.56 10.44 -9.20
C ASN A 199 -8.89 10.62 -10.68
N TRP A 200 -9.97 11.35 -10.98
CA TRP A 200 -10.48 11.56 -12.35
C TRP A 200 -11.16 12.92 -12.46
N GLU A 201 -10.84 13.72 -13.48
CA GLU A 201 -11.63 14.90 -13.89
C GLU A 201 -12.11 15.82 -12.74
N GLY A 202 -11.25 16.11 -11.76
CA GLY A 202 -11.59 16.97 -10.62
C GLY A 202 -12.26 16.26 -9.43
N LEU A 203 -12.55 14.96 -9.56
CA LEU A 203 -12.88 14.07 -8.44
C LEU A 203 -11.59 13.48 -7.86
N SER A 204 -11.45 13.61 -6.54
CA SER A 204 -10.41 12.93 -5.76
C SER A 204 -11.01 11.73 -5.01
N ASP A 205 -10.27 10.63 -4.95
CA ASP A 205 -10.57 9.46 -4.12
C ASP A 205 -11.89 8.74 -4.42
N ALA A 206 -12.28 8.65 -5.70
CA ALA A 206 -13.46 7.87 -6.07
C ALA A 206 -13.28 6.39 -5.66
N PRO A 207 -14.31 5.73 -5.08
CA PRO A 207 -14.18 4.37 -4.57
C PRO A 207 -14.00 3.33 -5.68
N TRP A 208 -13.26 2.27 -5.40
CA TRP A 208 -13.12 1.09 -6.26
C TRP A 208 -14.28 0.11 -6.02
N ASP A 209 -15.43 0.39 -6.65
CA ASP A 209 -16.71 -0.28 -6.35
C ASP A 209 -17.41 -0.94 -7.56
N SER A 210 -16.99 -0.64 -8.80
CA SER A 210 -17.77 -0.96 -10.01
C SER A 210 -16.96 -1.55 -11.16
N ASP A 211 -15.67 -1.82 -10.98
CA ASP A 211 -14.76 -2.50 -11.90
C ASP A 211 -14.97 -4.03 -11.88
N PHE A 212 -16.21 -4.45 -12.13
CA PHE A 212 -16.67 -5.84 -11.97
C PHE A 212 -15.94 -6.84 -12.87
N CYS A 213 -15.52 -6.41 -14.07
CA CYS A 213 -14.91 -7.29 -15.07
C CYS A 213 -13.67 -7.99 -14.53
N GLU A 214 -12.80 -7.25 -13.84
CA GLU A 214 -11.54 -7.77 -13.29
C GLU A 214 -11.79 -8.89 -12.27
N TYR A 215 -12.74 -8.68 -11.37
CA TYR A 215 -13.07 -9.63 -10.32
C TYR A 215 -13.85 -10.83 -10.86
N GLY A 216 -14.71 -10.60 -11.87
CA GLY A 216 -15.38 -11.65 -12.62
C GLY A 216 -14.40 -12.57 -13.34
N ILE A 217 -13.35 -12.02 -13.96
CA ILE A 217 -12.30 -12.81 -14.63
C ILE A 217 -11.58 -13.71 -13.64
N LEU A 218 -11.14 -13.18 -12.49
CA LEU A 218 -10.37 -13.96 -11.52
C LEU A 218 -11.22 -15.07 -10.88
N GLU A 219 -12.48 -14.77 -10.55
CA GLU A 219 -13.40 -15.77 -10.00
C GLU A 219 -13.77 -16.84 -11.05
N HIS A 220 -13.97 -16.42 -12.31
CA HIS A 220 -14.18 -17.33 -13.44
C HIS A 220 -12.95 -18.22 -13.65
N ALA A 221 -11.75 -17.65 -13.75
CA ALA A 221 -10.50 -18.38 -13.92
C ALA A 221 -10.34 -19.46 -12.85
N ARG A 222 -10.52 -19.10 -11.58
CA ARG A 222 -10.39 -20.01 -10.46
C ARG A 222 -11.30 -21.23 -10.58
N HIS A 223 -12.59 -21.02 -10.85
CA HIS A 223 -13.56 -22.11 -10.77
C HIS A 223 -13.77 -22.85 -12.09
N ARG A 224 -13.68 -22.16 -13.22
CA ARG A 224 -13.90 -22.73 -14.56
C ARG A 224 -12.69 -23.49 -15.09
N PHE A 225 -11.48 -23.13 -14.66
CA PHE A 225 -10.23 -23.62 -15.25
C PHE A 225 -9.18 -24.04 -14.24
N LEU A 226 -8.97 -23.26 -13.18
CA LEU A 226 -7.71 -23.33 -12.44
C LEU A 226 -7.80 -24.06 -11.09
N SER A 227 -8.95 -24.60 -10.71
CA SER A 227 -9.13 -25.23 -9.39
C SER A 227 -8.22 -26.44 -9.16
N ALA A 228 -7.76 -27.09 -10.23
CA ALA A 228 -6.84 -28.23 -10.17
C ALA A 228 -5.41 -27.90 -10.64
N ALA A 229 -5.07 -26.64 -10.89
CA ALA A 229 -3.71 -26.25 -11.27
C ALA A 229 -2.71 -26.53 -10.14
N ALA A 230 -1.45 -26.82 -10.49
CA ALA A 230 -0.37 -26.99 -9.52
C ALA A 230 0.03 -25.65 -8.87
N GLY A 231 -0.06 -24.58 -9.65
CA GLY A 231 0.07 -23.24 -9.16
C GLY A 231 -0.46 -22.24 -10.19
N VAL A 232 -0.83 -21.06 -9.73
CA VAL A 232 -1.30 -19.96 -10.55
C VAL A 232 -0.49 -18.72 -10.21
N LEU A 233 0.08 -18.09 -11.22
CA LEU A 233 0.86 -16.86 -11.18
C LEU A 233 0.05 -15.74 -11.86
N ASN A 234 -0.27 -14.68 -11.13
CA ASN A 234 -1.06 -13.56 -11.67
C ASN A 234 -0.17 -12.35 -11.98
N HIS A 235 0.05 -12.04 -13.26
CA HIS A 235 0.85 -10.91 -13.75
C HIS A 235 0.16 -10.21 -14.91
N ASP A 236 0.25 -8.88 -14.95
CA ASP A 236 -0.24 -8.10 -16.08
C ASP A 236 0.73 -8.24 -17.26
N ILE A 237 0.28 -7.95 -18.49
CA ILE A 237 1.15 -8.05 -19.67
C ILE A 237 2.37 -7.15 -19.54
N ASP A 238 2.28 -6.00 -18.87
CA ASP A 238 3.37 -5.05 -18.65
C ASP A 238 4.27 -5.39 -17.44
N GLU A 239 4.21 -6.62 -16.93
CA GLU A 239 4.94 -7.07 -15.75
C GLU A 239 5.71 -8.37 -15.99
N LEU A 240 6.93 -8.46 -15.43
CA LEU A 240 7.73 -9.69 -15.42
C LEU A 240 8.08 -10.10 -13.98
N ALA A 241 7.84 -11.37 -13.61
CA ALA A 241 8.30 -11.95 -12.35
C ALA A 241 9.78 -12.32 -12.43
N ILE A 242 10.61 -11.77 -11.53
CA ILE A 242 12.06 -12.04 -11.52
C ILE A 242 12.46 -12.63 -10.18
N SER A 243 13.10 -13.80 -10.24
CA SER A 243 13.75 -14.43 -9.10
C SER A 243 15.10 -13.77 -8.81
N GLU A 244 15.36 -13.48 -7.55
CA GLU A 244 16.62 -12.90 -7.08
C GLU A 244 17.70 -13.98 -6.81
N ASP A 245 17.28 -15.25 -6.81
CA ASP A 245 18.07 -16.48 -6.75
C ASP A 245 17.52 -17.56 -7.70
N ASP A 246 18.02 -18.79 -7.60
CA ASP A 246 17.69 -19.89 -8.52
C ASP A 246 16.28 -20.49 -8.33
N ALA A 247 15.49 -20.02 -7.35
CA ALA A 247 14.13 -20.53 -7.12
C ALA A 247 13.06 -19.69 -7.85
N GLY A 248 12.24 -20.35 -8.66
CA GLY A 248 11.09 -19.74 -9.33
C GLY A 248 9.88 -19.53 -8.42
N ALA A 249 8.85 -18.84 -8.93
CA ALA A 249 7.59 -18.62 -8.21
C ALA A 249 6.93 -19.91 -7.74
N PHE A 250 6.93 -20.95 -8.57
CA PHE A 250 6.30 -22.23 -8.21
C PHE A 250 7.14 -23.04 -7.21
N ASP A 251 8.47 -22.90 -7.21
CA ASP A 251 9.32 -23.52 -6.19
C ASP A 251 9.05 -22.92 -4.81
N LEU A 252 8.99 -21.58 -4.74
CA LEU A 252 8.66 -20.86 -3.51
C LEU A 252 7.23 -21.14 -3.05
N LEU A 253 6.30 -21.27 -4.00
CA LEU A 253 4.92 -21.62 -3.72
C LEU A 253 4.81 -23.03 -3.11
N ALA A 254 5.50 -24.02 -3.71
CA ALA A 254 5.54 -25.39 -3.21
C ALA A 254 6.11 -25.44 -1.79
N ALA A 255 7.17 -24.66 -1.52
CA ALA A 255 7.78 -24.55 -0.19
C ALA A 255 6.98 -23.71 0.83
N SER A 256 5.97 -22.95 0.40
CA SER A 256 5.15 -22.14 1.31
C SER A 256 4.20 -23.00 2.13
N ASP A 257 4.01 -22.68 3.41
CA ASP A 257 3.06 -23.44 4.26
C ASP A 257 1.61 -23.20 3.85
N SER A 258 1.26 -21.97 3.48
CA SER A 258 -0.11 -21.56 3.19
C SER A 258 -0.60 -21.90 1.78
N GLY A 259 0.29 -22.37 0.90
CA GLY A 259 -0.03 -22.54 -0.52
C GLY A 259 -0.30 -21.21 -1.24
N ALA A 260 0.16 -20.08 -0.71
CA ALA A 260 0.03 -18.77 -1.33
C ALA A 260 1.21 -17.86 -0.96
N ILE A 261 1.81 -17.23 -1.97
CA ILE A 261 2.94 -16.30 -1.81
C ILE A 261 2.60 -14.94 -2.41
N ARG A 262 3.13 -13.87 -1.82
CA ARG A 262 3.06 -12.51 -2.36
C ARG A 262 4.43 -11.85 -2.37
N TYR A 263 4.65 -10.99 -3.35
CA TYR A 263 5.88 -10.24 -3.50
C TYR A 263 5.61 -8.85 -4.09
N ARG A 264 6.52 -7.91 -3.80
CA ARG A 264 6.43 -6.52 -4.26
C ARG A 264 7.04 -6.38 -5.65
N GLY A 265 6.78 -5.26 -6.31
CA GLY A 265 7.48 -4.93 -7.53
C GLY A 265 8.29 -3.65 -7.49
N ARG A 266 8.92 -3.37 -8.62
CA ARG A 266 9.77 -2.22 -8.89
C ARG A 266 9.37 -1.64 -10.24
N TRP A 267 9.20 -0.32 -10.31
CA TRP A 267 9.00 0.38 -11.57
C TRP A 267 10.24 0.29 -12.44
N ILE A 268 10.07 -0.09 -13.71
CA ILE A 268 11.10 0.02 -14.74
C ILE A 268 10.75 1.21 -15.61
N ASP A 269 11.67 2.17 -15.67
CA ASP A 269 11.45 3.47 -16.30
C ASP A 269 11.82 3.47 -17.79
N THR A 270 11.43 4.54 -18.49
CA THR A 270 11.60 4.75 -19.94
C THR A 270 12.61 5.88 -20.23
N PRO A 271 13.92 5.65 -20.00
CA PRO A 271 14.91 6.73 -20.07
C PRO A 271 15.18 7.36 -21.44
N ARG A 272 14.56 6.91 -22.55
CA ARG A 272 14.76 7.45 -23.91
C ARG A 272 13.58 7.11 -24.83
N ALA A 273 13.46 7.88 -25.92
CA ALA A 273 12.70 7.49 -27.10
C ALA A 273 13.18 6.11 -27.58
N THR A 274 12.31 5.12 -27.52
CA THR A 274 12.58 3.76 -27.97
C THR A 274 12.79 3.79 -29.49
N THR A 275 13.85 3.15 -29.97
CA THR A 275 14.18 3.11 -31.41
C THR A 275 13.30 2.13 -32.19
N THR A 276 12.54 1.30 -31.47
CA THR A 276 11.62 0.29 -31.95
C THR A 276 10.19 0.75 -31.64
N GLN A 277 9.36 0.83 -32.68
CA GLN A 277 7.92 0.98 -32.51
C GLN A 277 7.23 -0.32 -32.90
N PRO A 278 6.47 -0.93 -31.97
CA PRO A 278 6.35 -0.67 -30.53
C PRO A 278 7.58 -1.21 -29.76
N PRO A 279 7.80 -0.70 -28.54
CA PRO A 279 8.93 -1.11 -27.71
C PRO A 279 8.82 -2.57 -27.26
N ARG A 280 9.91 -3.14 -26.77
CA ARG A 280 10.01 -4.51 -26.23
C ARG A 280 10.54 -4.45 -24.79
N PHE A 281 10.34 -5.51 -24.00
CA PHE A 281 10.90 -5.55 -22.63
C PHE A 281 12.41 -5.38 -22.60
N THR A 282 13.09 -5.87 -23.63
CA THR A 282 14.54 -5.78 -23.81
C THR A 282 15.05 -4.35 -23.99
N ASP A 283 14.17 -3.39 -24.27
CA ASP A 283 14.50 -1.97 -24.40
C ASP A 283 14.61 -1.27 -23.03
N PHE A 284 14.20 -1.93 -21.94
CA PHE A 284 14.08 -1.31 -20.62
C PHE A 284 14.84 -2.08 -19.54
N THR A 285 15.90 -1.46 -19.02
CA THR A 285 16.75 -2.06 -17.96
C THR A 285 17.03 -1.10 -16.81
N VAL A 286 16.32 0.03 -16.73
CA VAL A 286 16.64 1.12 -15.80
C VAL A 286 15.47 1.36 -14.86
N TYR A 287 15.78 1.68 -13.61
CA TYR A 287 14.78 2.11 -12.63
C TYR A 287 15.25 3.36 -11.88
N ASP A 288 14.29 4.10 -11.34
CA ASP A 288 14.52 5.21 -10.42
C ASP A 288 14.62 4.67 -8.98
N SER A 289 15.78 4.83 -8.35
CA SER A 289 16.04 4.34 -6.99
C SER A 289 15.28 5.09 -5.89
N THR A 290 14.64 6.21 -6.20
CA THR A 290 13.82 7.00 -5.27
C THR A 290 12.35 6.62 -5.31
N GLN A 291 11.89 5.92 -6.36
CA GLN A 291 10.49 5.55 -6.48
C GLN A 291 10.10 4.47 -5.45
N PRO A 292 8.91 4.59 -4.82
CA PRO A 292 8.41 3.54 -3.96
C PRO A 292 8.14 2.26 -4.76
N PRO A 293 8.13 1.08 -4.11
CA PRO A 293 7.73 -0.18 -4.74
C PRO A 293 6.36 -0.08 -5.41
N THR A 294 6.17 -0.81 -6.50
CA THR A 294 4.87 -0.95 -7.15
C THR A 294 3.92 -1.81 -6.30
N THR A 295 2.71 -2.02 -6.81
CA THR A 295 1.71 -2.95 -6.25
C THR A 295 2.28 -4.34 -6.00
N HIS A 296 1.59 -5.17 -5.21
CA HIS A 296 1.98 -6.57 -5.05
C HIS A 296 1.42 -7.45 -6.17
N LYS A 297 2.14 -8.54 -6.42
CA LYS A 297 1.70 -9.67 -7.24
C LYS A 297 1.80 -10.95 -6.41
N TRP A 298 1.14 -12.00 -6.90
CA TRP A 298 0.94 -13.21 -6.11
C TRP A 298 1.03 -14.48 -6.95
N ALA A 299 1.34 -15.57 -6.26
CA ALA A 299 1.15 -16.93 -6.76
C ALA A 299 0.41 -17.77 -5.71
N ILE A 300 -0.38 -18.74 -6.16
CA ILE A 300 -1.25 -19.56 -5.30
C ILE A 300 -1.36 -20.99 -5.83
N ASP A 301 -1.39 -21.98 -4.93
CA ASP A 301 -1.76 -23.37 -5.24
C ASP A 301 -3.23 -23.54 -4.85
N PRO A 302 -4.17 -23.50 -5.82
CA PRO A 302 -5.60 -23.56 -5.53
C PRO A 302 -5.99 -24.82 -4.77
N ARG A 303 -5.28 -25.94 -4.96
CA ARG A 303 -5.55 -27.24 -4.32
C ARG A 303 -5.24 -27.21 -2.82
N ARG A 304 -4.42 -26.26 -2.37
CA ARG A 304 -3.96 -26.10 -0.99
C ARG A 304 -4.62 -24.93 -0.26
N THR A 305 -5.52 -24.20 -0.93
CA THR A 305 -6.22 -23.05 -0.34
C THR A 305 -7.69 -23.34 -0.10
N PRO A 306 -8.31 -22.80 0.97
CA PRO A 306 -9.73 -23.02 1.24
C PRO A 306 -10.64 -22.49 0.13
N ASP A 307 -11.79 -23.15 -0.08
CA ASP A 307 -12.79 -22.70 -1.06
C ASP A 307 -13.29 -21.27 -0.80
N ALA A 308 -13.38 -20.84 0.46
CA ALA A 308 -13.86 -19.51 0.88
C ALA A 308 -12.93 -18.33 0.54
N VAL A 309 -11.78 -18.59 -0.09
CA VAL A 309 -10.86 -17.56 -0.56
C VAL A 309 -11.49 -16.74 -1.70
N GLN A 310 -11.05 -15.49 -1.92
CA GLN A 310 -11.38 -14.72 -3.13
C GLN A 310 -10.10 -14.15 -3.76
N TRP A 311 -9.89 -14.41 -5.05
CA TRP A 311 -8.77 -13.84 -5.80
C TRP A 311 -9.06 -12.39 -6.17
N LYS A 312 -8.10 -11.49 -5.91
CA LYS A 312 -8.15 -10.08 -6.28
C LYS A 312 -6.90 -9.70 -7.08
N THR A 313 -6.94 -8.56 -7.76
CA THR A 313 -5.85 -8.10 -8.64
C THR A 313 -4.47 -8.12 -7.97
N HIS A 314 -4.38 -7.66 -6.70
CA HIS A 314 -3.10 -7.55 -5.97
C HIS A 314 -3.04 -8.35 -4.67
N SER A 315 -4.06 -9.16 -4.37
CA SER A 315 -4.11 -9.95 -3.14
C SER A 315 -5.05 -11.14 -3.25
N VAL A 316 -4.93 -12.07 -2.31
CA VAL A 316 -5.87 -13.18 -2.16
C VAL A 316 -6.52 -13.10 -0.78
N ARG A 317 -7.82 -12.80 -0.74
CA ARG A 317 -8.56 -12.62 0.51
C ARG A 317 -8.91 -13.98 1.11
N GLY A 318 -8.73 -14.15 2.42
CA GLY A 318 -9.11 -15.36 3.14
C GLY A 318 -7.98 -16.39 3.30
N VAL A 319 -6.77 -16.08 2.81
CA VAL A 319 -5.56 -16.87 3.05
C VAL A 319 -4.44 -15.97 3.57
N SER A 320 -3.64 -16.47 4.52
CA SER A 320 -2.42 -15.79 4.95
C SER A 320 -1.33 -16.03 3.92
N MET A 321 -0.93 -15.01 3.17
CA MET A 321 0.06 -15.15 2.11
C MET A 321 1.49 -14.99 2.66
N THR A 322 2.36 -15.93 2.36
CA THR A 322 3.79 -15.82 2.69
C THR A 322 4.41 -14.71 1.87
N SER A 323 4.93 -13.69 2.53
CA SER A 323 5.61 -12.59 1.86
C SER A 323 7.05 -12.99 1.54
N THR A 324 7.52 -12.74 0.32
CA THR A 324 8.89 -13.04 -0.10
C THR A 324 9.49 -11.86 -0.85
N ASP A 325 10.79 -11.64 -0.67
CA ASP A 325 11.62 -10.72 -1.45
C ASP A 325 12.56 -11.44 -2.43
N ARG A 326 12.55 -12.79 -2.40
CA ARG A 326 13.27 -13.65 -3.34
C ARG A 326 12.70 -13.60 -4.76
N ILE A 327 11.50 -13.05 -4.91
CA ILE A 327 10.92 -12.66 -6.19
C ILE A 327 10.53 -11.20 -6.09
N ARG A 328 10.74 -10.46 -7.17
CA ARG A 328 10.22 -9.11 -7.34
C ARG A 328 9.72 -8.94 -8.75
N HIS A 329 8.49 -8.43 -8.90
CA HIS A 329 8.00 -8.12 -10.23
C HIS A 329 8.58 -6.80 -10.76
N ARG A 330 8.75 -6.71 -12.06
CA ARG A 330 9.18 -5.49 -12.75
C ARG A 330 8.01 -4.96 -13.52
N HIS A 331 7.53 -3.77 -13.17
CA HIS A 331 6.40 -3.11 -13.81
C HIS A 331 6.92 -2.07 -14.80
N PHE A 332 6.75 -2.33 -16.08
CA PHE A 332 7.34 -1.53 -17.16
C PHE A 332 6.44 -0.36 -17.54
N THR A 333 6.89 0.88 -17.31
CA THR A 333 6.11 2.07 -17.70
C THR A 333 6.01 2.26 -19.22
N GLY A 334 6.95 1.67 -19.97
CA GLY A 334 7.03 1.75 -21.43
C GLY A 334 6.29 0.65 -22.19
N ILE A 335 5.84 -0.41 -21.51
CA ILE A 335 4.99 -1.45 -22.11
C ILE A 335 3.54 -1.04 -21.84
N THR A 336 3.00 -0.15 -22.66
CA THR A 336 1.67 0.38 -22.42
C THR A 336 1.00 0.87 -23.70
N SER A 337 -0.30 0.64 -23.82
CA SER A 337 -1.17 1.28 -24.82
C SER A 337 -1.70 2.64 -24.37
N ASN A 338 -1.27 3.15 -23.20
CA ASN A 338 -1.72 4.42 -22.58
C ASN A 338 -3.25 4.52 -22.33
N TRP A 339 -3.96 3.39 -22.27
CA TRP A 339 -5.43 3.35 -22.19
C TRP A 339 -6.03 3.94 -20.89
N LYS A 340 -5.25 4.07 -19.80
CA LYS A 340 -5.70 4.63 -18.52
C LYS A 340 -5.23 6.08 -18.30
N TYR A 341 -3.96 6.38 -18.61
CA TYR A 341 -3.36 7.72 -18.64
C TYR A 341 -2.03 7.67 -19.40
N ALA A 342 -1.60 8.80 -19.98
CA ALA A 342 -0.34 8.91 -20.70
C ALA A 342 0.85 8.77 -19.73
N ARG A 343 1.39 7.55 -19.61
CA ARG A 343 2.55 7.24 -18.75
C ARG A 343 3.87 7.19 -19.53
N ALA A 344 3.82 6.97 -20.84
CA ALA A 344 4.98 6.85 -21.73
C ALA A 344 5.53 8.22 -22.17
N ALA A 345 5.85 9.10 -21.22
CA ALA A 345 6.57 10.33 -21.52
C ALA A 345 8.07 10.08 -21.37
N ASP A 346 8.87 10.44 -22.39
CA ASP A 346 10.33 10.36 -22.34
C ASP A 346 10.86 11.09 -21.10
N ARG A 347 11.53 10.37 -20.21
CA ARG A 347 12.16 10.95 -19.01
C ARG A 347 13.65 11.09 -19.21
N ALA A 348 14.20 12.24 -18.86
CA ALA A 348 15.64 12.45 -18.88
C ALA A 348 16.34 11.52 -17.87
N VAL A 349 17.37 10.81 -18.32
CA VAL A 349 18.20 9.99 -17.43
C VAL A 349 18.98 10.91 -16.49
N LEU A 350 18.65 10.84 -15.21
CA LEU A 350 19.40 11.49 -14.12
C LEU A 350 20.33 10.47 -13.45
N SER A 351 21.64 10.64 -13.58
CA SER A 351 22.64 9.74 -12.97
C SER A 351 22.57 9.71 -11.44
N SER A 352 22.02 10.74 -10.80
CA SER A 352 21.81 10.81 -9.35
C SER A 352 20.83 9.74 -8.83
N ILE A 353 19.78 9.42 -9.59
CA ILE A 353 18.67 8.57 -9.12
C ILE A 353 18.45 7.31 -9.96
N HIS A 354 18.79 7.31 -11.25
CA HIS A 354 18.60 6.16 -12.12
C HIS A 354 19.71 5.12 -11.96
N ARG A 355 19.33 3.85 -11.95
CA ARG A 355 20.22 2.70 -11.80
C ARG A 355 19.86 1.63 -12.83
N ASN A 356 20.84 0.85 -13.26
CA ASN A 356 20.58 -0.35 -14.05
C ASN A 356 20.06 -1.47 -13.14
N ASP A 357 19.06 -2.21 -13.61
CA ASP A 357 18.60 -3.44 -12.99
C ASP A 357 19.34 -4.62 -13.62
N ASP A 358 20.50 -4.96 -13.06
CA ASP A 358 21.35 -6.02 -13.61
C ASP A 358 20.66 -7.40 -13.58
N ARG A 359 19.82 -7.67 -12.58
CA ARG A 359 19.06 -8.93 -12.52
C ARG A 359 18.05 -9.03 -13.65
N LEU A 360 17.29 -7.97 -13.89
CA LEU A 360 16.41 -7.89 -15.05
C LEU A 360 17.20 -8.04 -16.35
N ARG A 361 18.31 -7.31 -16.49
CA ARG A 361 19.17 -7.36 -17.68
C ARG A 361 19.65 -8.77 -17.96
N ASP A 362 20.19 -9.45 -16.95
CA ASP A 362 20.77 -10.79 -17.08
C ASP A 362 19.67 -11.83 -17.38
N ALA A 363 18.49 -11.71 -16.74
CA ALA A 363 17.34 -12.56 -17.04
C ALA A 363 16.84 -12.38 -18.47
N LEU A 364 16.67 -11.14 -18.93
CA LEU A 364 16.27 -10.84 -20.31
C LEU A 364 17.32 -11.34 -21.31
N ALA A 365 18.61 -11.14 -21.03
CA ALA A 365 19.69 -11.64 -21.87
C ALA A 365 19.71 -13.18 -21.95
N GLY A 366 19.38 -13.86 -20.86
CA GLY A 366 19.26 -15.33 -20.83
C GLY A 366 18.12 -15.86 -21.71
N VAL A 367 17.01 -15.15 -21.79
CA VAL A 367 15.82 -15.57 -22.57
C VAL A 367 15.87 -15.15 -24.03
N PHE A 368 16.26 -13.90 -24.28
CA PHE A 368 16.18 -13.25 -25.60
C PHE A 368 17.53 -13.10 -26.30
N GLY A 369 18.63 -13.38 -25.58
CA GLY A 369 20.01 -13.28 -26.06
C GLY A 369 20.67 -11.95 -25.69
N ALA A 370 21.96 -11.97 -25.34
CA ALA A 370 22.67 -10.77 -24.89
C ALA A 370 22.70 -9.62 -25.93
N GLY A 371 22.61 -9.95 -27.23
CA GLY A 371 22.59 -8.97 -28.31
C GLY A 371 21.28 -8.18 -28.45
N SER A 372 20.19 -8.61 -27.78
CA SER A 372 18.91 -7.90 -27.80
C SER A 372 18.79 -6.85 -26.70
N ILE A 373 19.77 -6.75 -25.80
CA ILE A 373 19.75 -5.82 -24.68
C ILE A 373 20.52 -4.55 -25.04
N HIS A 374 19.85 -3.41 -24.93
CA HIS A 374 20.42 -2.13 -25.29
C HIS A 374 20.82 -1.34 -24.03
N PRO A 375 22.13 -1.22 -23.69
CA PRO A 375 22.55 -0.47 -22.52
C PRO A 375 22.27 1.03 -22.67
N VAL A 376 21.75 1.67 -21.62
CA VAL A 376 21.50 3.11 -21.61
C VAL A 376 22.81 3.86 -21.31
N ALA A 377 23.38 4.50 -22.34
CA ALA A 377 24.59 5.30 -22.20
C ALA A 377 24.38 6.48 -21.22
N GLY A 378 25.30 6.65 -20.26
CA GLY A 378 25.28 7.72 -19.24
C GLY A 378 24.83 7.29 -17.84
N VAL A 379 24.45 6.02 -17.64
CA VAL A 379 24.14 5.44 -16.32
C VAL A 379 25.40 4.74 -15.77
N HIS A 380 25.89 5.15 -14.60
CA HIS A 380 27.03 4.50 -13.96
C HIS A 380 26.65 3.07 -13.51
N VAL A 381 27.50 2.11 -13.89
CA VAL A 381 27.51 0.75 -13.34
C VAL A 381 28.12 0.83 -11.94
N VAL A 382 27.40 0.35 -10.92
CA VAL A 382 28.02 0.07 -9.62
C VAL A 382 28.34 -1.42 -9.60
N ASP A 383 29.62 -1.71 -9.39
CA ASP A 383 30.21 -3.04 -9.37
C ASP A 383 29.53 -4.00 -8.37
N ARG A 384 29.66 -5.28 -8.69
CA ARG A 384 29.24 -6.44 -7.91
C ARG A 384 29.51 -6.30 -6.41
N GLU A 385 28.47 -6.48 -5.59
CA GLU A 385 28.63 -7.17 -4.29
C GLU A 385 27.81 -8.45 -4.30
N ALA A 386 28.55 -9.56 -4.31
CA ALA A 386 28.05 -10.90 -4.13
C ALA A 386 27.60 -11.11 -2.67
N ALA A 387 26.38 -11.63 -2.55
CA ALA A 387 26.00 -12.81 -1.80
C ALA A 387 26.37 -12.93 -0.29
N HIS A 388 25.32 -13.21 0.49
CA HIS A 388 25.29 -13.79 1.84
C HIS A 388 25.71 -12.92 3.02
N SER A 389 24.72 -12.21 3.57
CA SER A 389 24.44 -12.24 5.02
C SER A 389 23.09 -11.55 5.27
N ASN A 390 22.23 -12.14 6.11
CA ASN A 390 21.12 -11.51 6.85
C ASN A 390 20.93 -10.01 6.56
N ARG A 391 20.00 -9.62 5.70
CA ARG A 391 19.65 -8.20 5.54
C ARG A 391 18.16 -7.97 5.72
N GLN A 392 17.87 -7.06 6.64
CA GLN A 392 16.58 -6.46 6.87
C GLN A 392 15.97 -5.86 5.58
N PRO A 393 14.64 -5.79 5.44
CA PRO A 393 13.95 -5.41 4.20
C PRO A 393 14.44 -4.07 3.62
N THR A 394 14.48 -3.90 2.30
CA THR A 394 15.02 -2.67 1.66
C THR A 394 14.28 -1.37 2.04
N ALA A 395 13.03 -1.47 2.50
CA ALA A 395 12.25 -0.35 3.01
C ALA A 395 11.76 -0.65 4.43
N ILE A 396 11.58 0.38 5.25
CA ILE A 396 11.07 0.27 6.61
C ILE A 396 9.55 0.39 6.59
N ALA A 397 8.86 -0.65 7.07
CA ALA A 397 7.43 -0.57 7.34
C ALA A 397 7.21 0.43 8.47
N GLY A 398 6.54 1.55 8.21
CA GLY A 398 6.17 2.48 9.27
C GLY A 398 4.66 2.74 9.30
N TYR A 399 4.22 3.38 10.38
CA TYR A 399 2.83 3.65 10.63
C TYR A 399 2.67 5.14 10.93
N TRP A 400 2.05 5.91 10.03
CA TRP A 400 1.80 7.34 10.23
C TRP A 400 0.55 7.79 9.42
N PRO A 401 -0.07 8.94 9.73
CA PRO A 401 -1.23 9.44 8.97
C PRO A 401 -0.87 9.83 7.50
N GLY A 402 -1.78 9.61 6.54
CA GLY A 402 -1.56 9.71 5.07
C GLY A 402 -1.51 11.13 4.43
N GLU A 403 -1.74 11.22 3.10
CA GLU A 403 -1.26 12.25 2.12
C GLU A 403 -1.69 13.73 2.27
N ARG A 404 -2.23 14.18 3.40
CA ARG A 404 -2.37 15.62 3.71
C ARG A 404 -2.11 15.89 5.17
N THR A 405 -0.84 15.79 5.55
CA THR A 405 -0.40 15.89 6.93
C THR A 405 0.68 16.94 7.08
N ASP A 406 0.75 17.54 8.27
CA ASP A 406 1.79 18.50 8.59
C ASP A 406 3.17 17.82 8.67
N PHE A 407 4.24 18.61 8.73
CA PHE A 407 5.61 18.10 8.82
C PHE A 407 5.79 17.11 9.98
N GLY A 408 5.00 17.25 11.05
CA GLY A 408 5.07 16.45 12.26
C GLY A 408 4.74 14.98 12.04
N ASP A 409 3.78 14.68 11.17
CA ASP A 409 3.46 13.31 10.76
C ASP A 409 4.51 12.73 9.80
N GLN A 410 5.21 13.59 9.05
CA GLN A 410 6.27 13.21 8.11
C GLN A 410 7.67 13.11 8.77
N LEU A 411 7.86 13.62 9.99
CA LEU A 411 9.11 13.52 10.75
C LEU A 411 9.57 12.08 10.91
N GLY A 412 8.64 11.17 11.20
CA GLY A 412 8.90 9.74 11.40
C GLY A 412 9.57 9.06 10.20
N PRO A 413 8.87 8.98 9.06
CA PRO A 413 9.41 8.36 7.84
C PRO A 413 10.67 9.06 7.33
N TRP A 414 10.74 10.39 7.41
CA TRP A 414 11.90 11.16 6.97
C TRP A 414 13.14 10.86 7.82
N LEU A 415 13.02 10.90 9.15
CA LEU A 415 14.12 10.62 10.08
C LEU A 415 14.65 9.19 9.91
N LEU A 416 13.76 8.22 9.74
CA LEU A 416 14.15 6.82 9.49
C LEU A 416 14.96 6.68 8.19
N GLY A 417 14.56 7.40 7.14
CA GLY A 417 15.30 7.48 5.88
C GLY A 417 16.73 7.97 6.10
N GLU A 418 16.90 9.06 6.83
CA GLU A 418 18.21 9.63 7.12
C GLU A 418 19.08 8.74 8.01
N MET A 419 18.50 8.13 9.05
CA MET A 419 19.24 7.29 9.99
C MET A 419 19.69 5.96 9.38
N THR A 420 18.85 5.35 8.55
CA THR A 420 19.06 3.97 8.08
C THR A 420 19.49 3.88 6.61
N GLY A 421 19.32 4.96 5.84
CA GLY A 421 19.51 4.94 4.38
C GLY A 421 18.44 4.13 3.64
N ARG A 422 17.35 3.75 4.32
CA ARG A 422 16.25 2.95 3.77
C ARG A 422 14.98 3.81 3.71
N PRO A 423 14.26 3.86 2.57
CA PRO A 423 12.99 4.56 2.52
C PRO A 423 11.98 3.90 3.48
N SER A 424 11.06 4.68 4.03
CA SER A 424 9.93 4.14 4.79
C SER A 424 8.68 4.10 3.91
N TYR A 425 7.81 3.11 4.09
CA TYR A 425 6.50 3.08 3.44
C TYR A 425 5.39 3.01 4.50
N ASN A 426 4.27 3.69 4.21
CA ASN A 426 3.17 3.82 5.16
C ASN A 426 2.31 2.56 5.15
N THR A 427 1.92 2.10 6.33
CA THR A 427 1.09 0.90 6.51
C THR A 427 -0.27 1.19 7.14
N ILE A 428 -0.61 2.46 7.37
CA ILE A 428 -1.98 2.84 7.75
C ILE A 428 -2.94 2.45 6.61
N GLY A 429 -4.11 1.89 6.93
CA GLY A 429 -5.03 1.36 5.91
C GLY A 429 -4.58 0.05 5.22
N HIS A 430 -3.41 -0.48 5.57
CA HIS A 430 -2.87 -1.75 5.05
C HIS A 430 -2.67 -2.76 6.21
N PRO A 431 -3.76 -3.33 6.76
CA PRO A 431 -3.67 -4.15 7.98
C PRO A 431 -2.89 -5.46 7.79
N ASP A 432 -2.73 -5.90 6.55
CA ASP A 432 -2.00 -7.12 6.19
C ASP A 432 -0.47 -6.89 6.08
N ASP A 433 0.02 -5.65 6.25
CA ASP A 433 1.44 -5.35 6.38
C ASP A 433 1.87 -5.56 7.84
N GLY A 434 2.29 -6.79 8.14
CA GLY A 434 2.86 -7.17 9.44
C GLY A 434 4.15 -6.43 9.76
N ASP A 435 4.41 -6.20 11.05
CA ASP A 435 5.64 -5.64 11.62
C ASP A 435 6.00 -4.18 11.25
N ALA A 436 5.00 -3.28 11.27
CA ALA A 436 5.25 -1.85 11.11
C ALA A 436 5.82 -1.18 12.37
N LEU A 437 6.68 -0.17 12.17
CA LEU A 437 7.23 0.68 13.21
C LEU A 437 6.34 1.92 13.43
N MET A 438 5.84 2.08 14.65
CA MET A 438 5.19 3.29 15.11
C MET A 438 6.26 4.21 15.71
N THR A 439 6.55 5.32 15.04
CA THR A 439 7.57 6.29 15.44
C THR A 439 7.03 7.72 15.39
N ILE A 440 7.50 8.56 16.32
CA ILE A 440 7.16 10.00 16.44
C ILE A 440 5.65 10.24 16.61
N GLY A 441 5.24 11.35 17.22
CA GLY A 441 3.83 11.70 17.36
C GLY A 441 3.03 10.87 18.38
N SER A 442 1.70 10.87 18.22
CA SER A 442 0.74 10.27 19.18
C SER A 442 0.00 9.06 18.61
N LEU A 443 0.73 8.18 17.94
CA LEU A 443 0.16 7.12 17.09
C LEU A 443 -0.44 5.96 17.89
N VAL A 444 0.05 5.71 19.11
CA VAL A 444 -0.33 4.55 19.92
C VAL A 444 -1.83 4.52 20.22
N THR A 445 -2.48 5.69 20.32
CA THR A 445 -3.93 5.79 20.59
C THR A 445 -4.80 5.23 19.46
N ASP A 446 -4.31 5.35 18.22
CA ASP A 446 -5.04 4.98 17.00
C ASP A 446 -4.41 3.76 16.32
N MET A 447 -3.66 2.94 17.06
CA MET A 447 -3.14 1.67 16.56
C MET A 447 -4.28 0.79 16.03
N GLU A 448 -4.25 0.48 14.74
CA GLU A 448 -5.31 -0.25 14.03
C GLU A 448 -5.23 -1.77 14.17
N ARG A 449 -4.04 -2.32 14.43
CA ARG A 449 -3.77 -3.76 14.42
C ARG A 449 -2.71 -4.20 15.44
N PRO A 450 -2.71 -5.48 15.88
CA PRO A 450 -1.64 -6.03 16.71
C PRO A 450 -0.33 -6.21 15.91
N GLY A 451 0.74 -6.60 16.61
CA GLY A 451 2.00 -7.01 15.96
C GLY A 451 2.91 -5.87 15.50
N MET A 452 2.55 -4.61 15.75
CA MET A 452 3.43 -3.47 15.46
C MET A 452 4.55 -3.32 16.50
N THR A 453 5.63 -2.64 16.12
CA THR A 453 6.71 -2.26 17.03
C THR A 453 6.61 -0.78 17.37
N ILE A 454 6.67 -0.41 18.66
CA ILE A 454 6.61 0.98 19.10
C ILE A 454 8.01 1.49 19.42
N TRP A 455 8.44 2.57 18.78
CA TRP A 455 9.69 3.27 19.06
C TRP A 455 9.46 4.77 19.21
N GLY A 456 9.33 5.21 20.47
CA GLY A 456 9.31 6.62 20.84
C GLY A 456 7.99 7.35 20.56
N SER A 457 6.99 6.71 19.94
CA SER A 457 5.64 7.26 19.81
C SER A 457 4.89 7.26 21.16
N GLY A 458 3.88 8.13 21.28
CA GLY A 458 3.12 8.35 22.52
C GLY A 458 1.60 8.16 22.38
N LEU A 459 0.89 8.31 23.49
CA LEU A 459 -0.58 8.42 23.50
C LEU A 459 -1.04 9.88 23.30
N ARG A 460 -2.16 10.08 22.61
CA ARG A 460 -2.80 11.41 22.47
C ARG A 460 -3.47 11.85 23.77
N ALA A 461 -4.09 10.91 24.49
CA ALA A 461 -4.85 11.14 25.72
C ALA A 461 -4.67 9.97 26.71
N PRO A 462 -5.06 10.13 28.00
CA PRO A 462 -5.16 9.00 28.92
C PRO A 462 -6.07 7.89 28.35
N LEU A 463 -5.71 6.62 28.56
CA LEU A 463 -6.46 5.48 28.06
C LEU A 463 -7.79 5.31 28.81
N ARG A 464 -8.89 5.56 28.10
CA ARG A 464 -10.27 5.40 28.58
C ARG A 464 -11.20 5.07 27.42
N GLY A 465 -12.38 4.52 27.73
CA GLY A 465 -13.47 4.30 26.76
C GLY A 465 -13.00 3.52 25.52
N ALA A 466 -13.45 3.96 24.35
CA ALA A 466 -13.19 3.28 23.08
C ALA A 466 -11.69 3.08 22.77
N ALA A 467 -10.81 4.02 23.14
CA ALA A 467 -9.37 3.87 22.92
C ALA A 467 -8.77 2.76 23.79
N LEU A 468 -9.24 2.60 25.03
CA LEU A 468 -8.80 1.51 25.90
C LEU A 468 -9.28 0.16 25.36
N GLU A 469 -10.58 0.04 25.04
CA GLU A 469 -11.15 -1.21 24.51
C GLU A 469 -10.47 -1.63 23.22
N ARG A 470 -10.24 -0.67 22.31
CA ARG A 470 -9.52 -0.91 21.06
C ARG A 470 -8.15 -1.54 21.27
N LEU A 471 -7.38 -1.05 22.24
CA LEU A 471 -6.00 -1.49 22.43
C LEU A 471 -5.90 -2.83 23.16
N ARG A 472 -6.94 -3.31 23.84
CA ARG A 472 -6.91 -4.60 24.55
C ARG A 472 -6.55 -5.77 23.63
N ASP A 473 -7.12 -5.77 22.42
CA ASP A 473 -6.91 -6.85 21.43
C ASP A 473 -5.80 -6.53 20.42
N ARG A 474 -5.05 -5.44 20.62
CA ARG A 474 -4.03 -4.95 19.68
C ARG A 474 -2.66 -4.92 20.31
N LYS A 475 -2.26 -6.00 20.98
CA LYS A 475 -0.95 -6.07 21.62
C LYS A 475 0.17 -5.85 20.56
N PRO A 476 1.11 -4.92 20.79
CA PRO A 476 2.26 -4.76 19.90
C PRO A 476 3.17 -5.98 19.99
N ARG A 477 3.94 -6.23 18.92
CA ARG A 477 5.00 -7.26 18.94
C ARG A 477 6.04 -6.93 19.99
N GLU A 478 6.46 -5.67 20.03
CA GLU A 478 7.44 -5.17 20.97
C GLU A 478 7.28 -3.66 21.19
N ILE A 479 7.64 -3.19 22.39
CA ILE A 479 7.75 -1.77 22.71
C ILE A 479 9.22 -1.51 23.04
N ARG A 480 9.89 -0.75 22.19
CA ARG A 480 11.33 -0.47 22.30
C ARG A 480 11.61 0.82 23.05
N ALA A 481 10.75 1.82 22.87
CA ALA A 481 10.75 3.09 23.57
C ALA A 481 9.36 3.71 23.49
N VAL A 482 9.04 4.63 24.39
CA VAL A 482 7.81 5.46 24.29
C VAL A 482 8.15 6.93 24.52
N ARG A 483 7.30 7.84 24.04
CA ARG A 483 7.58 9.29 24.12
C ARG A 483 7.90 9.78 25.53
N GLY A 484 7.16 9.30 26.54
CA GLY A 484 7.34 9.73 27.93
C GLY A 484 6.75 8.79 28.97
N VAL A 485 7.00 9.12 30.24
CA VAL A 485 6.64 8.31 31.42
C VAL A 485 5.13 8.15 31.56
N ARG A 486 4.33 9.13 31.11
CA ARG A 486 2.86 9.03 31.24
C ARG A 486 2.30 8.01 30.27
N THR A 487 2.81 7.98 29.03
CA THR A 487 2.45 6.93 28.06
C THR A 487 2.80 5.56 28.64
N ARG A 488 4.03 5.36 29.12
CA ARG A 488 4.45 4.11 29.76
C ARG A 488 3.48 3.67 30.87
N ASN A 489 3.19 4.56 31.82
CA ASN A 489 2.34 4.25 32.95
C ASN A 489 0.90 3.89 32.52
N GLN A 490 0.37 4.53 31.48
CA GLN A 490 -0.96 4.19 30.95
C GLN A 490 -0.97 2.80 30.32
N LEU A 491 0.02 2.47 29.49
CA LEU A 491 0.13 1.17 28.82
C LEU A 491 0.30 0.02 29.83
N ILE A 492 1.17 0.19 30.84
CA ILE A 492 1.35 -0.81 31.89
C ILE A 492 0.07 -0.96 32.72
N LYS A 493 -0.46 0.14 33.26
CA LYS A 493 -1.58 0.10 34.21
C LYS A 493 -2.86 -0.44 33.60
N HIS A 494 -3.16 -0.10 32.36
CA HIS A 494 -4.46 -0.38 31.76
C HIS A 494 -4.46 -1.55 30.76
N LEU A 495 -3.30 -1.89 30.19
CA LEU A 495 -3.18 -2.96 29.19
C LEU A 495 -2.23 -4.09 29.62
N GLY A 496 -1.46 -3.91 30.71
CA GLY A 496 -0.49 -4.91 31.17
C GLY A 496 0.64 -5.17 30.18
N TRP A 497 0.93 -4.21 29.28
CA TRP A 497 2.00 -4.35 28.31
C TRP A 497 3.37 -4.17 28.95
N ASP A 498 4.36 -4.90 28.44
CA ASP A 498 5.76 -4.71 28.81
C ASP A 498 6.31 -3.47 28.09
N VAL A 499 6.82 -2.51 28.86
CA VAL A 499 7.28 -1.22 28.37
C VAL A 499 8.61 -0.86 29.03
N PRO A 500 9.71 -0.76 28.27
CA PRO A 500 11.03 -0.45 28.81
C PRO A 500 11.11 1.00 29.32
N GLU A 501 12.11 1.28 30.15
CA GLU A 501 12.43 2.64 30.63
C GLU A 501 13.33 3.40 29.64
N VAL A 502 12.94 3.36 28.37
CA VAL A 502 13.57 4.13 27.29
C VAL A 502 12.57 5.17 26.82
N PHE A 503 12.92 6.45 26.97
CA PHE A 503 12.03 7.58 26.75
C PHE A 503 12.59 8.56 25.73
N GLY A 504 11.70 9.18 24.97
CA GLY A 504 12.01 10.27 24.07
C GLY A 504 11.21 10.18 22.78
N ASP A 505 10.79 11.34 22.28
CA ASP A 505 10.31 11.44 20.91
C ASP A 505 11.53 11.34 19.96
N PRO A 506 11.53 10.46 18.94
CA PRO A 506 12.67 10.32 18.04
C PRO A 506 13.03 11.59 17.28
N ALA A 507 12.11 12.56 17.14
CA ALA A 507 12.43 13.86 16.56
C ALA A 507 13.49 14.64 17.37
N LEU A 508 13.81 14.24 18.62
CA LEU A 508 14.96 14.75 19.37
C LEU A 508 16.32 14.36 18.77
N LEU A 509 16.37 13.37 17.86
CA LEU A 509 17.58 12.93 17.15
C LEU A 509 17.87 13.77 15.90
N MET A 510 17.00 14.72 15.56
CA MET A 510 17.09 15.55 14.36
C MET A 510 18.45 16.28 14.17
N PRO A 511 19.11 16.81 15.21
CA PRO A 511 20.43 17.46 15.07
C PRO A 511 21.54 16.54 14.55
N TYR A 512 21.35 15.22 14.61
CA TYR A 512 22.30 14.24 14.10
C TYR A 512 22.11 13.95 12.61
N VAL A 513 20.98 14.31 12.02
CA VAL A 513 20.69 14.11 10.59
C VAL A 513 20.77 15.42 9.80
N LEU A 514 20.18 16.49 10.32
CA LEU A 514 20.12 17.80 9.66
C LEU A 514 20.90 18.86 10.43
N ARG A 515 21.83 19.53 9.74
CA ARG A 515 22.53 20.71 10.24
C ARG A 515 21.96 21.94 9.52
N PRO A 516 21.31 22.87 10.24
CA PRO A 516 20.73 24.04 9.61
C PRO A 516 21.82 24.97 9.07
N GLY A 517 21.52 25.64 7.95
CA GLY A 517 22.29 26.79 7.48
C GLY A 517 22.10 28.03 8.36
N GLU A 518 22.72 29.14 7.96
CA GLU A 518 22.50 30.43 8.63
C GLU A 518 21.08 30.96 8.38
N ARG A 519 20.49 31.62 9.38
CA ARG A 519 19.20 32.29 9.24
C ARG A 519 19.26 33.34 8.12
N PRO A 520 18.32 33.34 7.16
CA PRO A 520 18.27 34.33 6.08
C PRO A 520 18.26 35.78 6.60
N SER A 521 19.01 36.66 5.93
CA SER A 521 19.03 38.09 6.27
C SER A 521 17.62 38.69 6.18
N GLY A 522 17.18 39.35 7.25
CA GLY A 522 15.85 39.97 7.34
C GLY A 522 14.72 39.06 7.84
N ARG A 523 14.96 37.75 8.05
CA ARG A 523 13.99 36.87 8.73
C ARG A 523 14.02 37.12 10.24
N SER A 524 12.85 37.25 10.86
CA SER A 524 12.73 37.44 12.31
C SER A 524 13.34 36.28 13.10
N GLY A 525 13.90 36.58 14.27
CA GLY A 525 14.32 35.57 15.24
C GLY A 525 13.18 34.90 16.00
N LEU A 526 11.97 35.49 15.97
CA LEU A 526 10.77 34.90 16.55
C LEU A 526 10.04 34.07 15.48
N SER A 527 10.05 32.76 15.66
CA SER A 527 9.26 31.81 14.87
C SER A 527 8.04 31.35 15.67
N VAL A 528 6.87 31.40 15.03
CA VAL A 528 5.62 30.94 15.63
C VAL A 528 5.13 29.68 14.90
N VAL A 529 5.15 28.54 15.60
CA VAL A 529 4.73 27.24 15.04
C VAL A 529 3.30 26.96 15.49
N VAL A 530 2.37 26.98 14.54
CA VAL A 530 0.93 26.90 14.82
C VAL A 530 0.41 25.52 14.43
N ASP A 531 -0.15 24.78 15.39
CA ASP A 531 -0.91 23.56 15.13
C ASP A 531 -2.08 23.87 14.19
N GLN A 532 -2.39 22.97 13.26
CA GLN A 532 -3.39 23.21 12.22
C GLN A 532 -4.75 23.65 12.81
N SER A 533 -5.16 23.08 13.95
CA SER A 533 -6.43 23.43 14.61
C SER A 533 -6.44 24.83 15.25
N HIS A 534 -5.31 25.54 15.27
CA HIS A 534 -5.16 26.87 15.85
C HIS A 534 -4.86 27.96 14.83
N THR A 535 -4.87 27.63 13.52
CA THR A 535 -4.57 28.56 12.43
C THR A 535 -5.46 29.82 12.45
N ASP A 536 -6.75 29.66 12.73
CA ASP A 536 -7.70 30.78 12.77
C ASP A 536 -7.63 31.56 14.09
N ILE A 537 -6.94 31.03 15.10
CA ILE A 537 -6.81 31.62 16.43
C ILE A 537 -5.52 32.44 16.53
N VAL A 538 -4.41 31.88 16.03
CA VAL A 538 -3.09 32.53 15.99
C VAL A 538 -2.84 33.02 14.57
N THR A 539 -3.40 34.20 14.26
CA THR A 539 -3.40 34.77 12.92
C THR A 539 -2.07 35.41 12.53
N GLU A 540 -1.83 35.57 11.22
CA GLU A 540 -0.65 36.30 10.71
C GLU A 540 -0.54 37.73 11.27
N SER A 541 -1.67 38.41 11.46
CA SER A 541 -1.67 39.76 12.03
C SER A 541 -1.22 39.79 13.50
N LEU A 542 -1.57 38.76 14.28
CA LEU A 542 -1.10 38.61 15.65
C LEU A 542 0.42 38.36 15.70
N ILE A 543 0.92 37.51 14.80
CA ILE A 543 2.34 37.17 14.70
C ILE A 543 3.17 38.39 14.24
N ALA A 544 2.70 39.10 13.20
CA ALA A 544 3.36 40.28 12.66
C ALA A 544 3.45 41.43 13.67
N ARG A 545 2.45 41.61 14.55
CA ARG A 545 2.50 42.61 15.63
C ARG A 545 3.64 42.37 16.63
N ALA A 546 4.04 41.12 16.83
CA ALA A 546 5.18 40.77 17.67
C ALA A 546 6.52 40.81 16.91
N GLY A 547 6.51 41.21 15.63
CA GLY A 547 7.69 41.16 14.77
C GLY A 547 8.16 39.73 14.47
N GLY A 548 7.29 38.72 14.64
CA GLY A 548 7.59 37.33 14.34
C GLY A 548 7.18 36.92 12.92
N HIS A 549 7.41 35.66 12.58
CA HIS A 549 6.84 35.03 11.38
C HIS A 549 6.25 33.66 11.72
N ARG A 550 5.26 33.24 10.93
CA ARG A 550 4.70 31.91 11.02
C ARG A 550 5.58 30.91 10.29
N VAL A 551 5.82 29.76 10.92
CA VAL A 551 6.39 28.61 10.23
C VAL A 551 5.27 27.85 9.53
N ASP A 552 5.36 27.71 8.22
CA ASP A 552 4.41 26.92 7.43
C ASP A 552 4.70 25.42 7.61
N VAL A 553 3.90 24.79 8.47
CA VAL A 553 4.01 23.38 8.82
C VAL A 553 3.62 22.42 7.69
N GLN A 554 3.13 22.90 6.54
CA GLN A 554 2.79 22.07 5.38
C GLN A 554 3.94 21.96 4.35
N ARG A 555 5.02 22.73 4.53
CA ARG A 555 6.22 22.65 3.68
C ARG A 555 6.98 21.34 3.90
N PRO A 556 7.90 20.97 2.98
CA PRO A 556 8.74 19.78 3.13
C PRO A 556 9.42 19.72 4.51
N THR A 557 9.46 18.52 5.11
CA THR A 557 9.91 18.32 6.50
C THR A 557 11.27 18.94 6.78
N GLU A 558 12.24 18.76 5.89
CA GLU A 558 13.58 19.33 6.00
C GLU A 558 13.56 20.85 6.11
N GLU A 559 12.78 21.52 5.27
CA GLU A 559 12.66 22.98 5.25
C GLU A 559 12.03 23.52 6.53
N VAL A 560 11.00 22.85 7.05
CA VAL A 560 10.32 23.25 8.29
C VAL A 560 11.23 23.08 9.50
N VAL A 561 11.94 21.95 9.57
CA VAL A 561 12.89 21.69 10.65
C VAL A 561 14.04 22.70 10.60
N GLU A 562 14.59 22.96 9.41
CA GLU A 562 15.65 23.95 9.24
C GLU A 562 15.19 25.35 9.68
N GLU A 563 13.97 25.76 9.31
CA GLU A 563 13.41 27.06 9.69
C GLU A 563 13.25 27.20 11.22
N ILE A 564 12.77 26.15 11.91
CA ILE A 564 12.68 26.14 13.38
C ILE A 564 14.07 26.15 14.02
N ALA A 565 15.03 25.43 13.44
CA ALA A 565 16.40 25.35 13.94
C ALA A 565 17.20 26.66 13.75
N GLN A 566 16.74 27.54 12.85
CA GLN A 566 17.32 28.88 12.60
C GLN A 566 16.72 29.98 13.48
N SER A 567 15.72 29.67 14.31
CA SER A 567 15.06 30.64 15.19
C SER A 567 15.95 31.06 16.36
N GLU A 568 15.74 32.26 16.90
CA GLU A 568 16.29 32.66 18.21
C GLU A 568 15.35 32.24 19.34
N VAL A 569 14.04 32.31 19.10
CA VAL A 569 12.98 31.92 20.03
C VAL A 569 11.81 31.28 19.27
N VAL A 570 11.24 30.22 19.83
CA VAL A 570 10.06 29.54 19.27
C VAL A 570 8.85 29.68 20.20
N VAL A 571 7.76 30.23 19.70
CA VAL A 571 6.44 30.14 20.36
C VAL A 571 5.62 29.09 19.61
N SER A 572 5.18 28.04 20.29
CA SER A 572 4.48 26.95 19.59
C SER A 572 3.17 26.56 20.28
N THR A 573 2.13 26.39 19.45
CA THR A 573 0.91 25.67 19.85
C THR A 573 0.93 24.20 19.41
N SER A 574 1.91 23.82 18.57
CA SER A 574 2.19 22.45 18.10
C SER A 574 3.21 21.74 19.00
N LEU A 575 3.01 20.43 19.22
CA LEU A 575 3.94 19.62 20.01
C LEU A 575 5.29 19.46 19.29
N HIS A 576 5.28 19.13 18.00
CA HIS A 576 6.52 18.92 17.25
C HIS A 576 7.32 20.21 17.08
N GLY A 577 6.67 21.39 17.05
CA GLY A 577 7.37 22.67 17.13
C GLY A 577 8.25 22.79 18.39
N LEU A 578 7.73 22.34 19.54
CA LEU A 578 8.50 22.34 20.79
C LEU A 578 9.59 21.27 20.81
N ILE A 579 9.30 20.08 20.28
CA ILE A 579 10.29 18.98 20.24
C ILE A 579 11.48 19.35 19.36
N ILE A 580 11.24 19.94 18.18
CA ILE A 580 12.33 20.38 17.29
C ILE A 580 13.11 21.55 17.91
N ALA A 581 12.43 22.55 18.48
CA ALA A 581 13.11 23.63 19.19
C ALA A 581 13.99 23.10 20.33
N GLN A 582 13.47 22.17 21.14
CA GLN A 582 14.23 21.50 22.19
C GLN A 582 15.43 20.72 21.65
N ALA A 583 15.28 20.02 20.53
CA ALA A 583 16.34 19.22 19.91
C ALA A 583 17.52 20.12 19.47
N TYR A 584 17.22 21.26 18.87
CA TYR A 584 18.23 22.22 18.38
C TYR A 584 18.73 23.20 19.44
N GLY A 585 18.23 23.14 20.67
CA GLY A 585 18.65 24.02 21.76
C GLY A 585 18.13 25.45 21.62
N ILE A 586 16.98 25.62 20.97
CA ILE A 586 16.33 26.92 20.82
C ILE A 586 15.37 27.15 21.99
N PRO A 587 15.45 28.28 22.72
CA PRO A 587 14.48 28.63 23.75
C PRO A 587 13.06 28.65 23.19
N TRP A 588 12.11 28.08 23.92
CA TRP A 588 10.73 27.97 23.48
C TRP A 588 9.69 28.25 24.57
N VAL A 589 8.46 28.56 24.13
CA VAL A 589 7.27 28.67 25.00
C VAL A 589 6.14 27.82 24.44
N TRP A 590 5.52 27.01 25.32
CA TRP A 590 4.26 26.38 24.98
C TRP A 590 3.10 27.37 25.11
N LEU A 591 2.61 27.86 23.97
CA LEU A 591 1.39 28.64 23.90
C LEU A 591 0.19 27.67 23.95
N ARG A 592 -0.43 27.59 25.13
CA ARG A 592 -1.53 26.68 25.43
C ARG A 592 -2.86 27.39 25.18
N ILE A 593 -3.62 26.90 24.20
CA ILE A 593 -4.96 27.43 23.90
C ILE A 593 -6.01 26.50 24.52
N ASP A 594 -6.72 27.01 25.52
CA ASP A 594 -7.84 26.33 26.15
C ASP A 594 -9.16 26.63 25.42
N GLY A 595 -10.14 25.73 25.53
CA GLY A 595 -11.47 25.90 24.93
C GLY A 595 -11.61 25.43 23.48
N THR A 596 -10.57 24.81 22.90
CA THR A 596 -10.57 24.38 21.48
C THR A 596 -11.32 23.07 21.21
N GLY A 597 -11.79 22.36 22.24
CA GLY A 597 -12.43 21.05 22.10
C GLY A 597 -11.48 19.90 21.69
N VAL A 598 -10.19 20.16 21.53
CA VAL A 598 -9.20 19.15 21.11
C VAL A 598 -8.95 18.12 22.22
N VAL A 599 -9.42 16.89 21.99
CA VAL A 599 -9.27 15.78 22.93
C VAL A 599 -7.79 15.45 23.17
N GLY A 600 -7.40 15.34 24.45
CA GLY A 600 -6.04 14.96 24.83
C GLY A 600 -4.98 16.04 24.64
N TYR A 601 -5.36 17.26 24.24
CA TYR A 601 -4.43 18.37 23.97
C TYR A 601 -3.35 18.51 25.04
N ARG A 602 -3.71 18.56 26.33
CA ARG A 602 -2.72 18.74 27.42
C ARG A 602 -1.87 17.50 27.71
N PHE A 603 -2.38 16.30 27.41
CA PHE A 603 -1.73 15.05 27.81
C PHE A 603 -0.46 14.82 27.01
N ARG A 604 -0.51 14.96 25.67
CA ARG A 604 0.65 14.71 24.79
C ARG A 604 1.85 15.61 25.12
N PHE A 605 1.61 16.88 25.45
CA PHE A 605 2.64 17.82 25.91
C PHE A 605 3.16 17.44 27.29
N SER A 606 2.25 17.16 28.24
CA SER A 606 2.66 16.79 29.60
C SER A 606 3.44 15.47 29.65
N ASP A 607 3.20 14.57 28.69
CA ASP A 607 3.94 13.33 28.51
C ASP A 607 5.35 13.61 27.98
N PHE A 608 5.50 14.42 26.94
CA PHE A 608 6.81 14.91 26.47
C PHE A 608 7.59 15.62 27.59
N PHE A 609 6.95 16.50 28.37
CA PHE A 609 7.62 17.21 29.46
C PHE A 609 8.16 16.29 30.58
N THR A 610 7.80 15.01 30.60
CA THR A 610 8.44 14.05 31.52
C THR A 610 9.89 13.75 31.15
N THR A 611 10.31 14.01 29.90
CA THR A 611 11.69 13.89 29.43
C THR A 611 12.50 15.17 29.63
N LEU A 612 11.96 16.16 30.34
CA LEU A 612 12.59 17.46 30.59
C LEU A 612 12.65 17.79 32.09
N GLU A 613 13.43 18.82 32.42
CA GLU A 613 13.33 19.52 33.70
C GLU A 613 12.04 20.31 33.76
N LYS A 614 11.00 19.66 34.27
CA LYS A 614 9.63 20.18 34.31
C LYS A 614 9.51 21.54 35.01
N SER A 615 10.36 21.86 35.97
CA SER A 615 10.40 23.16 36.65
C SER A 615 10.81 24.31 35.74
N GLU A 616 11.48 24.01 34.63
CA GLU A 616 11.98 25.00 33.67
C GLU A 616 11.07 25.14 32.45
N VAL A 617 10.06 24.27 32.30
CA VAL A 617 9.09 24.33 31.19
C VAL A 617 8.18 25.55 31.35
N VAL A 618 8.24 26.46 30.38
CA VAL A 618 7.38 27.65 30.33
C VAL A 618 6.14 27.38 29.47
N SER A 619 4.98 27.70 30.03
CA SER A 619 3.70 27.65 29.34
C SER A 619 2.89 28.90 29.61
N VAL A 620 2.44 29.55 28.55
CA VAL A 620 1.47 30.65 28.62
C VAL A 620 0.13 30.13 28.17
N ALA A 621 -0.89 30.29 29.02
CA ALA A 621 -2.24 29.85 28.74
C ALA A 621 -3.11 31.00 28.25
N THR A 622 -3.92 30.74 27.23
CA THR A 622 -4.92 31.65 26.68
C THR A 622 -6.18 30.87 26.29
N THR A 623 -7.25 31.55 25.91
CA THR A 623 -8.48 30.94 25.38
C THR A 623 -8.69 31.34 23.91
N VAL A 624 -9.63 30.69 23.22
CA VAL A 624 -10.01 31.06 21.85
C VAL A 624 -10.41 32.54 21.76
N GLU A 625 -11.10 33.06 22.79
CA GLU A 625 -11.60 34.43 22.85
C GLU A 625 -10.51 35.45 23.18
N THR A 626 -9.48 35.05 23.93
CA THR A 626 -8.43 35.96 24.44
C THR A 626 -7.12 35.88 23.65
N ALA A 627 -6.92 34.85 22.84
CA ALA A 627 -5.74 34.72 21.98
C ALA A 627 -5.55 35.87 20.97
N PRO A 628 -6.61 36.41 20.31
CA PRO A 628 -6.43 37.49 19.34
C PRO A 628 -5.88 38.81 19.92
N SER A 629 -6.01 39.03 21.23
CA SER A 629 -5.49 40.22 21.95
C SER A 629 -4.19 39.96 22.70
N LEU A 630 -3.61 38.76 22.59
CA LEU A 630 -2.39 38.38 23.28
C LEU A 630 -1.17 39.17 22.77
N ASP A 631 -0.28 39.57 23.67
CA ASP A 631 1.02 40.12 23.30
C ASP A 631 2.02 38.97 23.09
N LEU A 632 2.19 38.53 21.83
CA LEU A 632 3.12 37.45 21.50
C LEU A 632 4.59 37.82 21.73
N ALA A 633 4.97 39.10 21.73
CA ALA A 633 6.34 39.49 22.06
C ALA A 633 6.60 39.31 23.55
N GLN A 634 5.63 39.65 24.40
CA GLN A 634 5.68 39.33 25.83
C GLN A 634 5.76 37.82 26.06
N VAL A 635 4.94 37.03 25.35
CA VAL A 635 5.02 35.55 25.41
C VAL A 635 6.42 35.07 25.05
N ALA A 636 6.96 35.50 23.92
CA ALA A 636 8.29 35.12 23.46
C ALA A 636 9.40 35.47 24.46
N SER A 637 9.31 36.61 25.15
CA SER A 637 10.30 37.01 26.16
C SER A 637 10.36 36.09 27.40
N SER A 638 9.33 35.25 27.61
CA SER A 638 9.32 34.24 28.67
C SER A 638 9.98 32.91 28.27
N ALA A 639 10.47 32.78 27.04
CA ALA A 639 11.04 31.54 26.53
C ALA A 639 12.19 31.02 27.38
N SER A 640 12.19 29.70 27.57
CA SER A 640 13.25 28.97 28.25
C SER A 640 13.69 27.79 27.39
N LEU A 641 14.91 27.31 27.61
CA LEU A 641 15.34 26.00 27.12
C LEU A 641 15.41 25.07 28.34
N PRO A 642 14.37 24.26 28.59
CA PRO A 642 14.40 23.31 29.70
C PRO A 642 15.54 22.31 29.57
N GLY A 643 16.16 21.97 30.70
CA GLY A 643 17.14 20.90 30.80
C GLY A 643 16.59 19.58 30.28
N SER A 644 17.38 18.87 29.48
CA SER A 644 16.95 17.62 28.86
C SER A 644 17.32 16.41 29.71
N LYS A 645 16.35 15.52 29.97
CA LYS A 645 16.56 14.18 30.58
C LYS A 645 16.69 13.08 29.53
N PHE A 646 16.72 13.48 28.27
CA PHE A 646 16.85 12.61 27.11
C PHE A 646 18.23 11.97 27.03
N ASP A 647 18.26 10.66 26.79
CA ASP A 647 19.47 9.95 26.38
C ASP A 647 19.35 9.58 24.89
N PRO A 648 20.05 10.30 23.99
CA PRO A 648 20.01 10.01 22.56
C PRO A 648 20.53 8.62 22.24
N ARG A 649 21.49 8.10 23.02
CA ARG A 649 22.08 6.80 22.74
C ARG A 649 21.14 5.67 23.12
N ALA A 650 20.47 5.77 24.27
CA ALA A 650 19.45 4.80 24.66
C ALA A 650 18.31 4.72 23.64
N LEU A 651 17.87 5.86 23.08
CA LEU A 651 16.81 5.86 22.07
C LEU A 651 17.29 5.28 20.73
N VAL A 652 18.53 5.58 20.31
CA VAL A 652 19.13 5.00 19.10
C VAL A 652 19.33 3.50 19.24
N ASP A 653 19.89 3.02 20.36
CA ASP A 653 20.15 1.59 20.59
C ASP A 653 18.85 0.77 20.69
N ALA A 654 17.72 1.44 21.02
CA ALA A 654 16.40 0.82 21.03
C ALA A 654 15.80 0.63 19.63
N LEU A 655 16.25 1.36 18.60
CA LEU A 655 15.75 1.23 17.23
C LEU A 655 16.09 -0.16 16.66
N PRO A 656 15.11 -0.97 16.21
CA PRO A 656 15.36 -2.34 15.73
C PRO A 656 15.91 -2.40 14.29
N TYR A 657 16.73 -1.45 13.88
CA TYR A 657 17.26 -1.33 12.52
C TYR A 657 18.75 -0.98 12.50
N ASP A 658 19.45 -1.52 11.50
CA ASP A 658 20.82 -1.12 11.21
C ASP A 658 20.88 0.34 10.76
N LEU A 659 21.88 1.05 11.23
CA LEU A 659 22.05 2.48 11.01
C LEU A 659 23.25 2.75 10.12
N ARG A 660 23.18 3.84 9.36
CA ARG A 660 24.32 4.29 8.56
C ARG A 660 25.50 4.65 9.46
N ASP A 661 26.70 4.25 9.05
CA ASP A 661 27.92 4.56 9.79
C ASP A 661 28.14 6.06 9.98
N ASP A 662 27.73 6.88 9.01
CA ASP A 662 27.89 8.33 9.11
C ASP A 662 26.92 8.96 10.10
N PHE A 663 25.72 8.40 10.28
CA PHE A 663 24.82 8.78 11.37
C PHE A 663 25.44 8.40 12.72
N LEU A 664 25.92 7.14 12.86
CA LEU A 664 26.56 6.66 14.08
C LEU A 664 27.78 7.51 14.50
N ARG A 665 28.55 8.01 13.53
CA ARG A 665 29.69 8.92 13.78
C ARG A 665 29.30 10.29 14.33
N ARG A 666 28.06 10.74 14.09
CA ARG A 666 27.55 12.04 14.57
C ARG A 666 27.01 11.96 16.00
N LEU A 667 26.74 10.75 16.51
CA LEU A 667 26.24 10.56 17.87
C LEU A 667 27.31 10.86 18.93
N PRO A 668 26.89 11.31 20.13
CA PRO A 668 27.80 11.45 21.26
C PRO A 668 28.50 10.12 21.55
N ARG A 669 29.82 10.16 21.79
CA ARG A 669 30.57 8.96 22.21
C ARG A 669 29.97 8.44 23.54
N PRO A 670 29.88 7.11 23.72
CA PRO A 670 29.39 6.56 24.98
C PRO A 670 30.24 7.09 26.13
N ARG A 671 29.60 7.57 27.20
CA ARG A 671 30.32 7.83 28.45
C ARG A 671 30.92 6.49 28.88
N ARG A 672 32.25 6.38 28.88
CA ARG A 672 32.94 5.22 29.44
C ARG A 672 32.58 5.15 30.92
N SER A 673 31.66 4.26 31.30
CA SER A 673 31.47 3.86 32.68
C SER A 673 32.69 3.02 33.08
N TRP A 674 33.62 3.64 33.79
CA TRP A 674 34.64 2.88 34.52
C TRP A 674 33.94 2.13 35.65
N VAL A 675 33.58 0.87 35.42
CA VAL A 675 33.24 -0.05 36.50
C VAL A 675 34.56 -0.36 37.21
N ARG A 676 34.85 0.35 38.30
CA ARG A 676 35.84 -0.07 39.29
C ARG A 676 35.35 -1.41 39.84
N TRP A 677 36.01 -2.50 39.45
CA TRP A 677 35.95 -3.74 40.22
C TRP A 677 36.60 -3.46 41.58
N LEU A 678 35.78 -3.24 42.60
CA LEU A 678 36.22 -3.38 43.98
C LEU A 678 36.27 -4.89 44.25
N SER A 679 37.45 -5.47 44.12
CA SER A 679 37.77 -6.74 44.76
C SER A 679 37.70 -6.52 46.27
N GLY A 680 36.72 -7.14 46.93
CA GLY A 680 36.69 -7.30 48.38
C GLY A 680 37.88 -8.14 48.88
N PRO A 681 38.10 -8.16 50.18
CA PRO A 681 37.39 -9.15 51.00
C PRO A 681 36.22 -8.60 51.83
#